data_AF-A0A2K1QM83-F1
#
_entry.id   AF-A0A2K1QM83-F1
#
_cell.length_a   1.000
_cell.length_b   1.000
_cell.length_c   1.000
_cell.angle_alpha   90.00
_cell.angle_beta   90.00
_cell.angle_gamma   90.00
#
_symmetry.space_group_name_H-M   'P 1'
#
loop_
_entity.id
_entity.type
_entity.pdbx_description
1 polymer ?
#
loop_
_entity_poly.entity_id
_entity_poly.type
_entity_poly.pdbx_seq_one_letter_code
_entity_poly.pdbx_strand_id
1 'polypeptide(L)'
;MTTAVRSGYGGHGPALLIVSWTQAAIGTFLVILRGYAAREINGKWRWDFIWIAIANIMAIASQAALHVATMQGLGNHAKKLTYPQIFSSLQYIWYCIFIGLPAVVFAKYSIISLLLSVQGPTAKKRTWALWTMGAFMMIVAIVQICLSLFECKPIAKLWNPTIEGACPILKAAGEYSKFQGAVSAATDFALALWPVSIVWNLRTSMRVKVGFCLLMAIGILPSIAVVVRITLLPKISGSLDPTYDFTEFMFWAASELWAVIILSSIPPLRPLFLRVFYDIKSKSGSYGGSKITTIRDGTNANRGPSVALQTMEEGKSKNGGIQMTTKRILNTRDDESEVEVLMDDHAANIRFDLLTANLARLDGRRSIRNLLFVFIFLTVLTLALNRFTSRLGAFSAHLNPFKLSSTRPLVTSTMASPKYQKPPQAPPVFTATPESLITETKRLIARSKQVQDDIVKVKTSDASFKNTLLPMALDDNDMATESHIIGFYQAVSTDPKLRDASTEAEKLLDDFSIESSMREDVFQVLQAVLDKKEGLDAESQRLLEKSHKSYVRMGLNVPAGPKRDRFKEIKKRLSELSITFQKNLNEEQGGLWFTPQELDGLPGDLIGNLQQGEGEHAGKVRLTFKYPDLFPALKHAKNAETRRKVFIENENKCNQNVPLFREAIVLRDEAARLLGYPNHAAFVIEDKMAKTPKTVDDFLGDLRTRLAPGGQKEIETLQALKKKDLHERGVEDDGHYYLWDNRFYNTMQLEQDYQLDQELISEWFPLETSIRGMLQIFEEIFGLVFVQITGEDRANVSPTGKGDDIIWHPDVQVFSVWDDSDAGSGFVGYLYLDLHPRDGKYGHAANFNLQPGFITANGTRRYPATALVCNFSKPTPKKPSLLKHDEVVTLFHELGHGIHDLVSKTTYSLFHGTNTVRDFVEAPSQMLENWCWTPAQLASLSRHYSYLSPEYAAAWEESQKSSTTAAAAKGKPSESLPQELIQSIIKTRHVNDAIFNLRQLHFGIFDMTVHEGQSHDEIEKLRISELYNKLRKEISLIDGPEVLGEGYEWGNGEATFGHLIGGYDAGYYGYLSSQVYSADMFHTVFAKDPMNGKEGRRYRHVVLERGGSQDEMETLKQFLGREPSTEAFYRELGLA
;
A
#
# COMPACT_ATOMS: atom_id res chain seq x y z
N MET A 1 -28.02 -51.75 -6.79
CA MET A 1 -27.73 -50.49 -7.50
C MET A 1 -27.74 -49.35 -6.50
N THR A 2 -26.57 -48.96 -6.02
CA THR A 2 -26.34 -47.84 -5.09
C THR A 2 -26.39 -46.53 -5.87
N THR A 3 -27.52 -45.83 -5.81
CA THR A 3 -27.67 -44.48 -6.35
C THR A 3 -26.85 -43.51 -5.51
N ALA A 4 -25.77 -42.96 -6.08
CA ALA A 4 -25.04 -41.84 -5.50
C ALA A 4 -26.01 -40.69 -5.18
N VAL A 5 -26.00 -40.23 -3.93
CA VAL A 5 -26.80 -39.07 -3.49
C VAL A 5 -26.30 -37.85 -4.25
N ARG A 6 -27.03 -37.43 -5.29
CA ARG A 6 -26.76 -36.16 -5.99
C ARG A 6 -26.96 -35.02 -4.98
N SER A 7 -25.97 -34.13 -4.89
CA SER A 7 -26.09 -32.88 -4.14
C SER A 7 -27.36 -32.14 -4.57
N GLY A 8 -28.23 -31.79 -3.61
CA GLY A 8 -29.45 -31.03 -3.87
C GLY A 8 -29.18 -29.56 -4.23
N TYR A 9 -27.93 -29.12 -4.14
CA TYR A 9 -27.51 -27.76 -4.43
C TYR A 9 -27.35 -27.50 -5.94
N GLY A 10 -28.13 -26.57 -6.50
CA GLY A 10 -28.06 -26.22 -7.93
C GLY A 10 -29.24 -25.38 -8.40
N GLY A 11 -29.38 -25.21 -9.72
CA GLY A 11 -30.48 -24.45 -10.33
C GLY A 11 -30.45 -22.97 -9.94
N HIS A 12 -31.59 -22.40 -9.53
CA HIS A 12 -31.69 -21.00 -9.06
C HIS A 12 -31.28 -20.82 -7.59
N GLY A 13 -30.97 -21.91 -6.89
CA GLY A 13 -30.57 -21.91 -5.49
C GLY A 13 -29.34 -21.05 -5.17
N PRO A 14 -28.21 -21.19 -5.91
CA PRO A 14 -27.02 -20.38 -5.69
C PRO A 14 -27.27 -18.87 -5.81
N ALA A 15 -28.05 -18.45 -6.81
CA ALA A 15 -28.40 -17.04 -7.00
C ALA A 15 -29.23 -16.50 -5.83
N LEU A 16 -30.22 -17.29 -5.35
CA LEU A 16 -30.99 -16.95 -4.16
C LEU A 16 -30.10 -16.75 -2.93
N LEU A 17 -29.12 -17.64 -2.70
CA LEU A 17 -28.20 -17.52 -1.56
C LEU A 17 -27.25 -16.33 -1.68
N ILE A 18 -26.66 -16.10 -2.85
CA ILE A 18 -25.74 -14.97 -3.06
C ILE A 18 -26.46 -13.66 -2.72
N VAL A 19 -27.67 -13.46 -3.26
CA VAL A 19 -28.42 -12.22 -3.02
C VAL A 19 -28.84 -12.09 -1.55
N SER A 20 -29.45 -13.14 -1.00
CA SER A 20 -30.00 -13.09 0.37
C SER A 20 -28.91 -13.00 1.44
N TRP A 21 -27.76 -13.66 1.29
CA TRP A 21 -26.63 -13.52 2.21
C TRP A 21 -25.91 -12.17 2.07
N THR A 22 -25.86 -11.60 0.86
CA THR A 22 -25.34 -10.23 0.67
C THR A 22 -26.22 -9.22 1.41
N GLN A 23 -27.53 -9.32 1.25
CA GLN A 23 -28.49 -8.49 1.98
C GLN A 23 -28.40 -8.71 3.51
N ALA A 24 -28.21 -9.96 3.95
CA ALA A 24 -28.02 -10.31 5.36
C ALA A 24 -26.77 -9.68 5.97
N ALA A 25 -25.64 -9.73 5.24
CA ALA A 25 -24.38 -9.14 5.67
C ALA A 25 -24.52 -7.61 5.83
N ILE A 26 -25.12 -6.94 4.84
CA ILE A 26 -25.36 -5.49 4.89
C ILE A 26 -26.30 -5.13 6.06
N GLY A 27 -27.43 -5.84 6.20
CA GLY A 27 -28.39 -5.60 7.27
C GLY A 27 -27.78 -5.79 8.66
N THR A 28 -27.08 -6.91 8.86
CA THR A 28 -26.42 -7.23 10.14
C THR A 28 -25.33 -6.21 10.47
N PHE A 29 -24.51 -5.82 9.50
CA PHE A 29 -23.49 -4.79 9.69
C PHE A 29 -24.10 -3.46 10.14
N LEU A 30 -25.19 -3.02 9.51
CA LEU A 30 -25.87 -1.78 9.90
C LEU A 30 -26.50 -1.86 11.29
N VAL A 31 -27.01 -3.01 11.70
CA VAL A 31 -27.53 -3.24 13.06
C VAL A 31 -26.40 -3.20 14.10
N ILE A 32 -25.25 -3.82 13.81
CA ILE A 32 -24.05 -3.76 14.67
C ILE A 32 -23.58 -2.31 14.81
N LEU A 33 -23.47 -1.59 13.69
CA LEU A 33 -23.08 -0.18 13.68
C LEU A 33 -24.05 0.69 14.47
N ARG A 34 -25.35 0.40 14.37
CA ARG A 34 -26.39 1.07 15.18
C ARG A 34 -26.22 0.78 16.67
N GLY A 35 -25.82 -0.44 17.04
CA GLY A 35 -25.51 -0.81 18.41
C GLY A 35 -24.27 -0.10 18.95
N TYR A 36 -23.22 0.00 18.14
CA TYR A 36 -22.02 0.76 18.46
C TYR A 36 -22.35 2.25 18.68
N ALA A 37 -23.07 2.87 17.73
CA ALA A 37 -23.50 4.27 17.84
C ALA A 37 -24.38 4.51 19.07
N ALA A 38 -25.28 3.59 19.41
CA ALA A 38 -26.13 3.70 20.61
C ALA A 38 -25.31 3.62 21.92
N ARG A 39 -24.29 2.76 21.97
CA ARG A 39 -23.39 2.59 23.12
C ARG A 39 -22.53 3.84 23.35
N GLU A 40 -21.91 4.37 22.30
CA GLU A 40 -21.00 5.52 22.39
C GLU A 40 -21.72 6.85 22.64
N ILE A 41 -22.89 7.07 22.04
CA ILE A 41 -23.48 8.42 21.99
C ILE A 41 -24.40 8.71 23.18
N ASN A 42 -25.13 7.71 23.70
CA ASN A 42 -26.21 7.97 24.68
C ASN A 42 -26.20 7.08 25.93
N GLY A 43 -25.31 6.08 26.04
CA GLY A 43 -25.15 5.24 27.24
C GLY A 43 -26.39 4.44 27.70
N LYS A 44 -27.49 4.45 26.94
CA LYS A 44 -28.74 3.73 27.26
C LYS A 44 -29.32 3.07 26.01
N TRP A 45 -29.62 1.77 26.12
CA TRP A 45 -30.29 1.01 25.07
C TRP A 45 -31.73 1.49 24.92
N ARG A 46 -32.06 2.03 23.74
CA ARG A 46 -33.41 2.47 23.42
C ARG A 46 -34.23 1.30 22.88
N TRP A 47 -35.55 1.34 23.09
CA TRP A 47 -36.48 0.32 22.61
C TRP A 47 -36.39 0.08 21.10
N ASP A 48 -36.11 1.11 20.30
CA ASP A 48 -35.91 0.95 18.87
C ASP A 48 -34.71 0.05 18.52
N PHE A 49 -33.64 0.05 19.32
CA PHE A 49 -32.51 -0.86 19.12
C PHE A 49 -32.85 -2.31 19.54
N ILE A 50 -33.55 -2.49 20.67
CA ILE A 50 -33.91 -3.82 21.17
C ILE A 50 -34.76 -4.56 20.14
N TRP A 51 -35.76 -3.89 19.56
CA TRP A 51 -36.63 -4.48 18.53
C TRP A 51 -35.85 -4.89 17.28
N ILE A 52 -34.89 -4.08 16.81
CA ILE A 52 -34.12 -4.43 15.62
C ILE A 52 -33.09 -5.54 15.88
N ALA A 53 -32.53 -5.61 17.10
CA ALA A 53 -31.63 -6.69 17.48
C ALA A 53 -32.36 -8.04 17.51
N ILE A 54 -33.57 -8.08 18.09
CA ILE A 54 -34.43 -9.28 18.06
C ILE A 54 -34.78 -9.65 16.62
N ALA A 55 -35.18 -8.68 15.80
CA ALA A 55 -35.48 -8.91 14.39
C ALA A 55 -34.29 -9.48 13.62
N ASN A 56 -33.07 -8.97 13.86
CA ASN A 56 -31.85 -9.42 13.19
C ASN A 56 -31.50 -10.86 13.56
N ILE A 57 -31.61 -11.25 14.83
CA ILE A 57 -31.37 -12.63 15.28
C ILE A 57 -32.34 -13.60 14.58
N MET A 58 -33.63 -13.23 14.55
CA MET A 58 -34.63 -14.06 13.86
C MET A 58 -34.42 -14.08 12.35
N ALA A 59 -34.00 -12.97 11.74
CA ALA A 59 -33.70 -12.92 10.32
C ALA A 59 -32.51 -13.81 9.94
N ILE A 60 -31.46 -13.86 10.76
CA ILE A 60 -30.34 -14.79 10.56
C ILE A 60 -30.80 -16.25 10.69
N ALA A 61 -31.66 -16.56 11.66
CA ALA A 61 -32.22 -17.91 11.81
C ALA A 61 -33.10 -18.30 10.59
N SER A 62 -33.92 -17.37 10.08
CA SER A 62 -34.69 -17.54 8.84
C SER A 62 -33.78 -17.75 7.63
N GLN A 63 -32.68 -17.00 7.55
CA GLN A 63 -31.69 -17.10 6.48
C GLN A 63 -30.92 -18.43 6.52
N ALA A 64 -30.63 -18.96 7.71
CA ALA A 64 -30.05 -20.29 7.88
C ALA A 64 -31.01 -21.38 7.41
N ALA A 65 -32.30 -21.29 7.74
CA ALA A 65 -33.31 -22.20 7.22
C ALA A 65 -33.42 -22.14 5.68
N LEU A 66 -33.32 -20.96 5.07
CA LEU A 66 -33.29 -20.79 3.62
C LEU A 66 -32.05 -21.42 2.98
N HIS A 67 -30.89 -21.29 3.63
CA HIS A 67 -29.65 -21.93 3.22
C HIS A 67 -29.82 -23.45 3.18
N VAL A 68 -30.35 -24.04 4.25
CA VAL A 68 -30.61 -25.49 4.29
C VAL A 68 -31.65 -25.90 3.25
N ALA A 69 -32.74 -25.16 3.06
CA ALA A 69 -33.73 -25.45 2.02
C ALA A 69 -33.11 -25.53 0.61
N THR A 70 -32.12 -24.67 0.34
CA THR A 70 -31.36 -24.63 -0.92
C THR A 70 -30.40 -25.80 -1.06
N MET A 71 -29.70 -26.17 0.02
CA MET A 71 -28.86 -27.37 0.02
C MET A 71 -29.67 -28.65 -0.19
N GLN A 72 -30.93 -28.66 0.23
CA GLN A 72 -31.85 -29.80 0.08
C GLN A 72 -32.56 -29.84 -1.28
N GLY A 73 -32.48 -28.81 -2.13
CA GLY A 73 -33.12 -28.85 -3.45
C GLY A 73 -33.84 -27.58 -3.91
N LEU A 74 -34.04 -26.57 -3.05
CA LEU A 74 -34.74 -25.33 -3.43
C LEU A 74 -33.97 -24.64 -4.57
N GLY A 75 -34.66 -24.35 -5.68
CA GLY A 75 -34.06 -23.82 -6.91
C GLY A 75 -33.86 -24.83 -8.01
N ASN A 76 -34.01 -26.13 -7.72
CA ASN A 76 -34.01 -27.20 -8.71
C ASN A 76 -35.44 -27.67 -9.03
N HIS A 77 -35.66 -28.07 -10.29
CA HIS A 77 -36.88 -28.75 -10.70
C HIS A 77 -37.09 -30.04 -9.91
N ALA A 78 -38.29 -30.25 -9.37
CA ALA A 78 -38.66 -31.40 -8.53
C ALA A 78 -38.32 -32.75 -9.18
N LYS A 79 -38.42 -32.84 -10.51
CA LYS A 79 -38.04 -34.03 -11.30
C LYS A 79 -36.56 -34.43 -11.15
N LYS A 80 -35.69 -33.51 -10.73
CA LYS A 80 -34.25 -33.74 -10.54
C LYS A 80 -33.89 -34.12 -9.10
N LEU A 81 -34.86 -34.11 -8.19
CA LEU A 81 -34.68 -34.33 -6.76
C LEU A 81 -35.28 -35.67 -6.33
N THR A 82 -34.75 -36.23 -5.25
CA THR A 82 -35.36 -37.37 -4.57
C THR A 82 -36.56 -36.91 -3.73
N TYR A 83 -37.53 -37.79 -3.47
CA TYR A 83 -38.67 -37.46 -2.60
C TYR A 83 -38.25 -36.91 -1.22
N PRO A 84 -37.24 -37.48 -0.51
CA PRO A 84 -36.76 -36.91 0.75
C PRO A 84 -36.20 -35.48 0.61
N GLN A 85 -35.50 -35.19 -0.48
CA GLN A 85 -34.97 -33.84 -0.78
C GLN A 85 -36.09 -32.84 -1.00
N ILE A 86 -37.14 -33.22 -1.75
CA ILE A 86 -38.33 -32.38 -1.97
C ILE A 86 -39.01 -32.08 -0.63
N PHE A 87 -39.28 -33.11 0.18
CA PHE A 87 -39.99 -32.93 1.46
C PHE A 87 -39.17 -32.10 2.45
N SER A 88 -37.86 -32.34 2.53
CA SER A 88 -36.94 -31.57 3.38
C SER A 88 -36.86 -30.11 2.92
N SER A 89 -36.75 -29.86 1.62
CA SER A 89 -36.73 -28.50 1.07
C SER A 89 -38.00 -27.73 1.43
N LEU A 90 -39.18 -28.33 1.26
CA LEU A 90 -40.47 -27.71 1.62
C LEU A 90 -40.62 -27.49 3.13
N GLN A 91 -40.09 -28.40 3.96
CA GLN A 91 -40.08 -28.25 5.42
C GLN A 91 -39.23 -27.05 5.86
N TYR A 92 -38.03 -26.89 5.30
CA TYR A 92 -37.16 -25.75 5.62
C TYR A 92 -37.67 -24.42 5.03
N ILE A 93 -38.42 -24.44 3.92
CA ILE A 93 -39.18 -23.26 3.46
C ILE A 93 -40.22 -22.85 4.49
N TRP A 94 -40.97 -23.81 5.05
CA TRP A 94 -41.94 -23.53 6.11
C TRP A 94 -41.27 -22.93 7.35
N TYR A 95 -40.14 -23.47 7.80
CA TYR A 95 -39.35 -22.87 8.90
C TYR A 95 -38.89 -21.45 8.59
N CYS A 96 -38.43 -21.20 7.37
CA CYS A 96 -38.02 -19.88 6.93
C CYS A 96 -39.19 -18.87 7.02
N ILE A 97 -40.37 -19.22 6.50
CA ILE A 97 -41.54 -18.35 6.57
C ILE A 97 -42.00 -18.13 8.02
N PHE A 98 -42.01 -19.20 8.82
CA PHE A 98 -42.45 -19.17 10.22
C PHE A 98 -41.57 -18.26 11.09
N ILE A 99 -40.25 -18.28 10.88
CA ILE A 99 -39.29 -17.45 11.62
C ILE A 99 -39.22 -16.03 11.04
N GLY A 100 -39.29 -15.90 9.71
CA GLY A 100 -39.16 -14.62 9.01
C GLY A 100 -40.33 -13.68 9.27
N LEU A 101 -41.56 -14.19 9.42
CA LEU A 101 -42.75 -13.36 9.62
C LEU A 101 -42.68 -12.51 10.92
N PRO A 102 -42.40 -13.07 12.11
CA PRO A 102 -42.15 -12.26 13.31
C PRO A 102 -40.97 -11.30 13.16
N ALA A 103 -39.90 -11.69 12.43
CA ALA A 103 -38.74 -10.84 12.22
C ALA A 103 -39.11 -9.53 11.49
N VAL A 104 -39.95 -9.60 10.46
CA VAL A 104 -40.48 -8.42 9.76
C VAL A 104 -41.28 -7.53 10.71
N VAL A 105 -42.14 -8.12 11.55
CA VAL A 105 -42.95 -7.37 12.53
C VAL A 105 -42.04 -6.62 13.50
N PHE A 106 -41.05 -7.29 14.10
CA PHE A 106 -40.13 -6.65 15.05
C PHE A 106 -39.28 -5.56 14.39
N ALA A 107 -38.85 -5.74 13.15
CA ALA A 107 -38.15 -4.69 12.41
C ALA A 107 -39.04 -3.44 12.22
N LYS A 108 -40.35 -3.61 11.97
CA LYS A 108 -41.31 -2.49 11.90
C LYS A 108 -41.60 -1.85 13.26
N TYR A 109 -41.59 -2.62 14.36
CA TYR A 109 -41.66 -2.07 15.72
C TYR A 109 -40.44 -1.21 16.08
N SER A 110 -39.25 -1.52 15.52
CA SER A 110 -38.08 -0.63 15.62
C SER A 110 -38.36 0.73 14.98
N ILE A 111 -38.96 0.75 13.79
CA ILE A 111 -39.33 1.99 13.09
C ILE A 111 -40.38 2.77 13.90
N ILE A 112 -41.44 2.10 14.39
CA ILE A 112 -42.47 2.75 15.22
C ILE A 112 -41.84 3.37 16.47
N SER A 113 -40.98 2.64 17.18
CA SER A 113 -40.28 3.13 18.37
C SER A 113 -39.39 4.33 18.08
N LEU A 114 -38.71 4.33 16.93
CA LEU A 114 -37.92 5.46 16.46
C LEU A 114 -38.82 6.67 16.18
N LEU A 115 -39.93 6.50 15.49
CA LEU A 115 -40.87 7.59 15.19
C LEU A 115 -41.52 8.18 16.44
N LEU A 116 -41.85 7.35 17.42
CA LEU A 116 -42.36 7.79 18.72
C LEU A 116 -41.34 8.62 19.49
N SER A 117 -40.05 8.28 19.42
CA SER A 117 -38.99 9.05 20.07
C SER A 117 -38.78 10.45 19.46
N VAL A 118 -39.16 10.63 18.19
CA VAL A 118 -39.01 11.90 17.45
C VAL A 118 -40.24 12.80 17.64
N GLN A 119 -41.41 12.23 17.94
CA GLN A 119 -42.64 12.98 18.19
C GLN A 119 -42.70 13.43 19.66
N GLY A 120 -42.71 14.75 19.91
CA GLY A 120 -42.79 15.30 21.26
C GLY A 120 -44.07 14.92 22.03
N PRO A 121 -44.08 15.06 23.37
CA PRO A 121 -45.16 14.54 24.26
C PRO A 121 -46.56 15.15 24.04
N THR A 122 -46.68 16.19 23.21
CA THR A 122 -47.94 16.87 22.90
C THR A 122 -48.75 16.21 21.78
N ALA A 123 -48.18 15.23 21.05
CA ALA A 123 -48.81 14.59 19.90
C ALA A 123 -49.61 13.31 20.21
N LYS A 124 -50.37 13.28 21.33
CA LYS A 124 -51.07 12.08 21.84
C LYS A 124 -51.86 11.31 20.78
N LYS A 125 -52.57 11.99 19.87
CA LYS A 125 -53.35 11.36 18.79
C LYS A 125 -52.48 10.57 17.79
N ARG A 126 -51.29 11.07 17.44
CA ARG A 126 -50.36 10.39 16.51
C ARG A 126 -49.66 9.21 17.16
N THR A 127 -49.34 9.33 18.45
CA THR A 127 -48.80 8.23 19.26
C THR A 127 -49.77 7.05 19.33
N TRP A 128 -51.05 7.31 19.62
CA TRP A 128 -52.08 6.26 19.61
C TRP A 128 -52.21 5.62 18.23
N ALA A 129 -52.23 6.40 17.14
CA ALA A 129 -52.32 5.85 15.79
C ALA A 129 -51.15 4.90 15.43
N LEU A 130 -49.91 5.23 15.81
CA LEU A 130 -48.75 4.36 15.60
C LEU A 130 -48.84 3.05 16.41
N TRP A 131 -49.26 3.12 17.67
CA TRP A 131 -49.46 1.92 18.49
C TRP A 131 -50.62 1.05 18.00
N THR A 132 -51.73 1.66 17.58
CA THR A 132 -52.86 0.93 16.99
C THR A 132 -52.45 0.22 15.70
N MET A 133 -51.64 0.86 14.85
CA MET A 133 -51.10 0.24 13.63
C MET A 133 -50.16 -0.93 13.96
N GLY A 134 -49.25 -0.76 14.92
CA GLY A 134 -48.35 -1.83 15.37
C GLY A 134 -49.12 -3.01 15.98
N ALA A 135 -50.13 -2.75 16.80
CA ALA A 135 -50.99 -3.77 17.41
C ALA A 135 -51.78 -4.53 16.34
N PHE A 136 -52.35 -3.82 15.36
CA PHE A 136 -53.07 -4.43 14.24
C PHE A 136 -52.17 -5.36 13.43
N MET A 137 -50.97 -4.92 13.06
CA MET A 137 -49.99 -5.75 12.35
C MET A 137 -49.58 -7.00 13.15
N MET A 138 -49.40 -6.86 14.46
CA MET A 138 -49.07 -7.98 15.34
C MET A 138 -50.21 -9.00 15.41
N ILE A 139 -51.47 -8.56 15.54
CA ILE A 139 -52.65 -9.43 15.51
C ILE A 139 -52.72 -10.16 14.16
N VAL A 140 -52.54 -9.45 13.06
CA VAL A 140 -52.58 -10.04 11.72
C VAL A 140 -51.49 -11.11 11.56
N ALA A 141 -50.28 -10.85 12.06
CA ALA A 141 -49.18 -11.83 12.04
C ALA A 141 -49.45 -13.05 12.94
N ILE A 142 -49.99 -12.85 14.15
CA ILE A 142 -50.35 -13.96 15.05
C ILE A 142 -51.39 -14.87 14.41
N VAL A 143 -52.42 -14.31 13.78
CA VAL A 143 -53.44 -15.09 13.07
C VAL A 143 -52.82 -15.88 11.90
N GLN A 144 -51.91 -15.28 11.13
CA GLN A 144 -51.19 -15.99 10.06
C GLN A 144 -50.34 -17.14 10.62
N ILE A 145 -49.65 -16.93 11.75
CA ILE A 145 -48.86 -17.97 12.43
C ILE A 145 -49.77 -19.11 12.88
N CYS A 146 -50.89 -18.81 13.54
CA CYS A 146 -51.86 -19.81 13.95
C CYS A 146 -52.43 -20.59 12.76
N LEU A 147 -52.81 -19.90 11.67
CA LEU A 147 -53.28 -20.57 10.46
C LEU A 147 -52.19 -21.51 9.91
N SER A 148 -50.93 -21.06 9.83
CA SER A 148 -49.81 -21.88 9.34
C SER A 148 -49.48 -23.12 10.19
N LEU A 149 -49.79 -23.08 11.50
CA LEU A 149 -49.59 -24.22 12.41
C LEU A 149 -50.71 -25.27 12.30
N PHE A 150 -51.92 -24.86 11.92
CA PHE A 150 -53.10 -25.72 11.87
C PHE A 150 -53.57 -26.03 10.44
N GLU A 151 -52.77 -25.66 9.43
CA GLU A 151 -53.05 -25.83 7.99
C GLU A 151 -53.42 -27.27 7.62
N CYS A 152 -52.69 -28.23 8.19
CA CYS A 152 -52.90 -29.66 7.99
C CYS A 152 -52.92 -30.43 9.31
N LYS A 153 -53.64 -31.56 9.33
CA LYS A 153 -53.63 -32.52 10.43
C LYS A 153 -53.21 -33.89 9.88
N PRO A 154 -52.00 -34.40 10.20
CA PRO A 154 -50.90 -33.71 10.93
C PRO A 154 -50.21 -32.64 10.06
N ILE A 155 -49.53 -31.67 10.68
CA ILE A 155 -48.85 -30.55 10.00
C ILE A 155 -47.80 -31.02 8.97
N ALA A 156 -47.17 -32.16 9.23
CA ALA A 156 -46.19 -32.76 8.34
C ALA A 156 -46.74 -33.08 6.93
N LYS A 157 -48.07 -33.18 6.77
CA LYS A 157 -48.71 -33.35 5.46
C LYS A 157 -48.48 -32.16 4.53
N LEU A 158 -48.13 -30.98 5.07
CA LEU A 158 -47.86 -29.76 4.29
C LEU A 158 -46.63 -29.92 3.38
N TRP A 159 -45.59 -30.59 3.86
CA TRP A 159 -44.35 -30.84 3.11
C TRP A 159 -44.16 -32.29 2.69
N ASN A 160 -44.97 -33.21 3.22
CA ASN A 160 -44.97 -34.62 2.81
C ASN A 160 -46.40 -35.11 2.47
N PRO A 161 -46.78 -35.17 1.19
CA PRO A 161 -48.12 -35.55 0.77
C PRO A 161 -48.45 -37.02 0.99
N THR A 162 -47.47 -37.89 1.28
CA THR A 162 -47.69 -39.34 1.51
C THR A 162 -48.28 -39.65 2.87
N ILE A 163 -48.28 -38.67 3.80
CA ILE A 163 -48.86 -38.83 5.13
C ILE A 163 -50.38 -38.75 5.05
N GLU A 164 -51.09 -39.75 5.58
CA GLU A 164 -52.56 -39.73 5.69
C GLU A 164 -53.03 -38.57 6.57
N GLY A 165 -54.13 -37.93 6.17
CA GLY A 165 -54.64 -36.73 6.84
C GLY A 165 -55.29 -35.74 5.88
N ALA A 166 -55.76 -34.61 6.40
CA ALA A 166 -56.44 -33.57 5.63
C ALA A 166 -55.85 -32.17 5.92
N CYS A 167 -55.94 -31.28 4.93
CA CYS A 167 -55.52 -29.87 5.03
C CYS A 167 -56.73 -28.93 4.90
N PRO A 168 -57.62 -28.89 5.91
CA PRO A 168 -58.93 -28.26 5.79
C PRO A 168 -58.88 -26.74 5.63
N ILE A 169 -57.80 -26.09 6.08
CA ILE A 169 -57.68 -24.62 6.08
C ILE A 169 -56.59 -24.10 5.13
N LEU A 170 -56.00 -24.96 4.29
CA LEU A 170 -54.92 -24.58 3.36
C LEU A 170 -55.30 -23.42 2.44
N LYS A 171 -56.51 -23.46 1.86
CA LYS A 171 -57.03 -22.39 1.01
C LYS A 171 -57.27 -21.10 1.80
N ALA A 172 -57.80 -21.22 3.03
CA ALA A 172 -58.04 -20.07 3.90
C ALA A 172 -56.74 -19.41 4.36
N ALA A 173 -55.70 -20.20 4.68
CA ALA A 173 -54.37 -19.71 5.04
C ALA A 173 -53.69 -19.00 3.87
N GLY A 174 -53.82 -19.52 2.64
CA GLY A 174 -53.32 -18.87 1.42
C GLY A 174 -54.01 -17.53 1.12
N GLU A 175 -55.33 -17.45 1.24
CA GLU A 175 -56.06 -16.18 1.07
C GLU A 175 -55.75 -15.18 2.21
N TYR A 176 -55.62 -15.66 3.44
CA TYR A 176 -55.21 -14.83 4.57
C TYR A 176 -53.77 -14.31 4.41
N SER A 177 -52.88 -15.08 3.78
CA SER A 177 -51.51 -14.64 3.45
C SER A 177 -51.50 -13.46 2.48
N LYS A 178 -52.47 -13.38 1.54
CA LYS A 178 -52.63 -12.20 0.68
C LYS A 178 -53.06 -10.97 1.49
N PHE A 179 -54.00 -11.15 2.41
CA PHE A 179 -54.44 -10.10 3.32
C PHE A 179 -53.31 -9.61 4.23
N GLN A 180 -52.55 -10.54 4.84
CA GLN A 180 -51.37 -10.23 5.65
C GLN A 180 -50.34 -9.45 4.83
N GLY A 181 -50.07 -9.87 3.59
CA GLY A 181 -49.19 -9.16 2.68
C GLY A 181 -49.69 -7.73 2.38
N ALA A 182 -50.98 -7.56 2.07
CA ALA A 182 -51.56 -6.24 1.82
C ALA A 182 -51.43 -5.31 3.04
N VAL A 183 -51.66 -5.83 4.26
CA VAL A 183 -51.46 -5.09 5.51
C VAL A 183 -49.98 -4.74 5.71
N SER A 184 -49.06 -5.66 5.42
CA SER A 184 -47.61 -5.42 5.49
C SER A 184 -47.20 -4.26 4.58
N ALA A 185 -47.61 -4.31 3.30
CA ALA A 185 -47.32 -3.28 2.31
C ALA A 185 -47.92 -1.92 2.69
N ALA A 186 -49.19 -1.90 3.13
CA ALA A 186 -49.85 -0.67 3.58
C ALA A 186 -49.14 -0.05 4.79
N THR A 187 -48.64 -0.88 5.71
CA THR A 187 -47.87 -0.44 6.87
C THR A 187 -46.52 0.15 6.45
N ASP A 188 -45.84 -0.45 5.47
CA ASP A 188 -44.58 0.09 4.94
C ASP A 188 -44.79 1.47 4.30
N PHE A 189 -45.83 1.63 3.48
CA PHE A 189 -46.20 2.93 2.93
C PHE A 189 -46.54 3.94 4.01
N ALA A 190 -47.35 3.55 5.01
CA ALA A 190 -47.72 4.42 6.11
C ALA A 190 -46.51 4.88 6.91
N LEU A 191 -45.59 3.97 7.25
CA LEU A 191 -44.36 4.27 8.00
C LEU A 191 -43.35 5.08 7.19
N ALA A 192 -43.26 4.87 5.88
CA ALA A 192 -42.41 5.66 4.99
C ALA A 192 -42.92 7.11 4.86
N LEU A 193 -44.23 7.32 4.82
CA LEU A 193 -44.84 8.65 4.67
C LEU A 193 -45.04 9.38 6.01
N TRP A 194 -45.12 8.64 7.13
CA TRP A 194 -45.36 9.21 8.47
C TRP A 194 -44.45 10.39 8.82
N PRO A 195 -43.12 10.33 8.55
CA PRO A 195 -42.20 11.40 8.93
C PRO A 195 -42.38 12.69 8.14
N VAL A 196 -42.95 12.61 6.93
CA VAL A 196 -43.25 13.80 6.09
C VAL A 196 -44.23 14.72 6.82
N SER A 197 -45.24 14.14 7.49
CA SER A 197 -46.21 14.88 8.30
C SER A 197 -45.61 15.58 9.53
N ILE A 198 -44.40 15.18 9.95
CA ILE A 198 -43.66 15.78 11.07
C ILE A 198 -42.78 16.91 10.54
N VAL A 199 -42.05 16.65 9.44
CA VAL A 199 -41.05 17.58 8.89
C VAL A 199 -41.66 18.77 8.17
N TRP A 200 -42.87 18.63 7.63
CA TRP A 200 -43.54 19.75 6.96
C TRP A 200 -43.76 20.96 7.88
N ASN A 201 -44.03 20.70 9.16
CA ASN A 201 -44.28 21.71 10.18
C ASN A 201 -43.02 22.19 10.91
N LEU A 202 -41.84 21.63 10.62
CA LEU A 202 -40.57 22.10 11.19
C LEU A 202 -40.10 23.39 10.49
N ARG A 203 -39.60 24.37 11.26
CA ARG A 203 -38.96 25.60 10.75
C ARG A 203 -37.53 25.31 10.26
N THR A 204 -37.39 24.40 9.30
CA THR A 204 -36.11 24.02 8.68
C THR A 204 -36.08 24.42 7.20
N SER A 205 -34.89 24.61 6.63
CA SER A 205 -34.73 25.00 5.23
C SER A 205 -35.36 23.96 4.29
N MET A 206 -35.94 24.42 3.17
CA MET A 206 -36.59 23.53 2.20
C MET A 206 -35.69 22.39 1.71
N ARG A 207 -34.36 22.60 1.68
CA ARG A 207 -33.38 21.59 1.31
C ARG A 207 -33.31 20.43 2.31
N VAL A 208 -33.42 20.72 3.61
CA VAL A 208 -33.48 19.68 4.66
C VAL A 208 -34.80 18.92 4.60
N LYS A 209 -35.91 19.62 4.30
CA LYS A 209 -37.22 18.97 4.09
C LYS A 209 -37.19 18.02 2.90
N VAL A 210 -36.67 18.45 1.76
CA VAL A 210 -36.54 17.63 0.54
C VAL A 210 -35.59 16.45 0.76
N GLY A 211 -34.40 16.66 1.35
CA GLY A 211 -33.45 15.58 1.63
C GLY A 211 -34.01 14.51 2.57
N PHE A 212 -34.79 14.93 3.57
CA PHE A 212 -35.48 14.00 4.45
C PHE A 212 -36.61 13.24 3.73
N CYS A 213 -37.41 13.91 2.89
CA CYS A 213 -38.42 13.25 2.06
C CYS A 213 -37.82 12.22 1.09
N LEU A 214 -36.64 12.49 0.51
CA LEU A 214 -35.94 11.56 -0.39
C LEU A 214 -35.39 10.33 0.34
N LEU A 215 -34.81 10.50 1.53
CA LEU A 215 -34.39 9.38 2.38
C LEU A 215 -35.59 8.48 2.74
N MET A 216 -36.74 9.09 3.00
CA MET A 216 -37.97 8.37 3.35
C MET A 216 -38.63 7.66 2.16
N ALA A 217 -38.46 8.15 0.93
CA ALA A 217 -38.96 7.49 -0.28
C ALA A 217 -38.34 6.09 -0.51
N ILE A 218 -37.15 5.84 0.04
CA ILE A 218 -36.50 4.51 0.00
C ILE A 218 -37.31 3.48 0.83
N GLY A 219 -38.09 3.94 1.83
CA GLY A 219 -38.99 3.13 2.63
C GLY A 219 -40.12 2.43 1.87
N ILE A 220 -40.31 2.75 0.58
CA ILE A 220 -41.29 2.11 -0.31
C ILE A 220 -40.78 0.77 -0.89
N LEU A 221 -39.45 0.54 -0.90
CA LEU A 221 -38.87 -0.68 -1.48
C LEU A 221 -39.37 -1.99 -0.86
N PRO A 222 -39.54 -2.12 0.47
CA PRO A 222 -40.16 -3.31 1.07
C PRO A 222 -41.59 -3.55 0.57
N SER A 223 -42.38 -2.49 0.36
CA SER A 223 -43.74 -2.62 -0.16
C SER A 223 -43.76 -3.22 -1.56
N ILE A 224 -42.78 -2.87 -2.41
CA ILE A 224 -42.66 -3.44 -3.76
C ILE A 224 -42.36 -4.94 -3.69
N ALA A 225 -41.43 -5.36 -2.82
CA ALA A 225 -41.12 -6.76 -2.61
C ALA A 225 -42.35 -7.57 -2.16
N VAL A 226 -43.17 -7.00 -1.26
CA VAL A 226 -44.42 -7.60 -0.81
C VAL A 226 -45.45 -7.72 -1.94
N VAL A 227 -45.64 -6.66 -2.74
CA VAL A 227 -46.58 -6.69 -3.86
C VAL A 227 -46.19 -7.76 -4.87
N VAL A 228 -44.92 -7.84 -5.24
CA VAL A 228 -44.43 -8.89 -6.16
C VAL A 228 -44.63 -10.28 -5.54
N ARG A 229 -44.27 -10.48 -4.27
CA ARG A 229 -44.49 -11.75 -3.57
C ARG A 229 -45.96 -12.21 -3.58
N ILE A 230 -46.90 -11.29 -3.35
CA ILE A 230 -48.35 -11.60 -3.37
C ILE A 230 -48.78 -12.07 -4.77
N THR A 231 -48.27 -11.47 -5.84
CA THR A 231 -48.63 -11.88 -7.22
C THR A 231 -48.13 -13.28 -7.57
N LEU A 232 -47.15 -13.81 -6.83
CA LEU A 232 -46.60 -15.16 -7.02
C LEU A 232 -47.37 -16.25 -6.26
N LEU A 233 -48.20 -15.89 -5.27
CA LEU A 233 -48.97 -16.87 -4.48
C LEU A 233 -49.87 -17.79 -5.32
N PRO A 234 -50.60 -17.31 -6.34
CA PRO A 234 -51.42 -18.19 -7.19
C PRO A 234 -50.58 -19.23 -7.94
N LYS A 235 -49.40 -18.84 -8.44
CA LYS A 235 -48.45 -19.71 -9.17
C LYS A 235 -47.98 -20.87 -8.30
N ILE A 236 -47.75 -20.61 -7.01
CA ILE A 236 -47.26 -21.61 -6.04
C ILE A 236 -48.37 -22.58 -5.64
N SER A 237 -49.59 -22.09 -5.40
CA SER A 237 -50.70 -22.89 -4.86
C SER A 237 -51.17 -24.05 -5.74
N GLY A 238 -50.85 -24.02 -7.04
CA GLY A 238 -51.18 -25.05 -8.02
C GLY A 238 -49.97 -25.63 -8.77
N SER A 239 -48.75 -25.39 -8.28
CA SER A 239 -47.53 -25.81 -8.97
C SER A 239 -47.33 -27.33 -8.92
N LEU A 240 -46.99 -27.91 -10.08
CA LEU A 240 -46.51 -29.29 -10.20
C LEU A 240 -45.00 -29.41 -9.92
N ASP A 241 -44.31 -28.28 -9.70
CA ASP A 241 -42.87 -28.18 -9.45
C ASP A 241 -42.57 -27.19 -8.30
N PRO A 242 -42.99 -27.52 -7.07
CA PRO A 242 -42.96 -26.56 -5.98
C PRO A 242 -41.53 -26.15 -5.57
N THR A 243 -40.53 -27.04 -5.68
CA THR A 243 -39.13 -26.69 -5.31
C THR A 243 -38.49 -25.67 -6.24
N TYR A 244 -38.97 -25.53 -7.47
CA TYR A 244 -38.51 -24.51 -8.42
C TYR A 244 -39.36 -23.23 -8.33
N ASP A 245 -40.70 -23.37 -8.28
CA ASP A 245 -41.60 -22.21 -8.29
C ASP A 245 -41.58 -21.42 -6.98
N PHE A 246 -41.29 -22.05 -5.83
CA PHE A 246 -41.09 -21.34 -4.56
C PHE A 246 -39.83 -20.46 -4.55
N THR A 247 -38.84 -20.69 -5.42
CA THR A 247 -37.57 -19.95 -5.37
C THR A 247 -37.76 -18.45 -5.59
N GLU A 248 -38.62 -18.07 -6.53
CA GLU A 248 -38.93 -16.67 -6.83
C GLU A 248 -39.66 -16.00 -5.65
N PHE A 249 -40.57 -16.74 -5.00
CA PHE A 249 -41.25 -16.26 -3.80
C PHE A 249 -40.30 -16.06 -2.63
N MET A 250 -39.39 -17.01 -2.40
CA MET A 250 -38.39 -16.92 -1.34
C MET A 250 -37.38 -15.80 -1.58
N PHE A 251 -37.07 -15.49 -2.84
CA PHE A 251 -36.23 -14.35 -3.21
C PHE A 251 -36.84 -13.02 -2.75
N TRP A 252 -38.12 -12.80 -3.06
CA TRP A 252 -38.82 -11.58 -2.66
C TRP A 252 -39.15 -11.54 -1.16
N ALA A 253 -39.42 -12.69 -0.54
CA ALA A 253 -39.61 -12.78 0.90
C ALA A 253 -38.33 -12.43 1.69
N ALA A 254 -37.17 -12.94 1.27
CA ALA A 254 -35.89 -12.58 1.89
C ALA A 254 -35.54 -11.11 1.64
N SER A 255 -35.82 -10.60 0.42
CA SER A 255 -35.58 -9.19 0.08
C SER A 255 -36.46 -8.22 0.87
N GLU A 256 -37.74 -8.54 1.13
CA GLU A 256 -38.60 -7.76 2.03
C GLU A 256 -37.95 -7.65 3.42
N LEU A 257 -37.63 -8.80 4.03
CA LEU A 257 -37.11 -8.87 5.38
C LEU A 257 -35.83 -8.04 5.56
N TRP A 258 -34.85 -8.26 4.70
CA TRP A 258 -33.57 -7.55 4.80
C TRP A 258 -33.69 -6.07 4.41
N ALA A 259 -34.57 -5.70 3.48
CA ALA A 259 -34.83 -4.30 3.16
C ALA A 259 -35.41 -3.55 4.36
N VAL A 260 -36.37 -4.12 5.10
CA VAL A 260 -36.92 -3.50 6.32
C VAL A 260 -35.83 -3.32 7.39
N ILE A 261 -34.94 -4.32 7.56
CA ILE A 261 -33.85 -4.24 8.55
C ILE A 261 -32.82 -3.16 8.18
N ILE A 262 -32.42 -3.10 6.91
CA ILE A 262 -31.47 -2.10 6.40
C ILE A 262 -32.07 -0.70 6.58
N LEU A 263 -33.30 -0.48 6.13
CA LEU A 263 -33.93 0.84 6.12
C LEU A 263 -34.27 1.35 7.51
N SER A 264 -34.61 0.46 8.44
CA SER A 264 -34.81 0.83 9.85
C SER A 264 -33.51 1.20 10.56
N SER A 265 -32.35 0.73 10.07
CA SER A 265 -31.05 0.92 10.73
C SER A 265 -30.29 2.16 10.26
N ILE A 266 -30.57 2.67 9.06
CA ILE A 266 -29.89 3.85 8.50
C ILE A 266 -30.18 5.16 9.27
N PRO A 267 -31.44 5.54 9.58
CA PRO A 267 -31.71 6.87 10.15
C PRO A 267 -31.01 7.16 11.49
N PRO A 268 -30.93 6.22 12.47
CA PRO A 268 -30.21 6.43 13.72
C PRO A 268 -28.69 6.63 13.57
N LEU A 269 -28.11 6.24 12.43
CA LEU A 269 -26.68 6.36 12.16
C LEU A 269 -26.27 7.76 11.67
N ARG A 270 -27.22 8.66 11.40
CA ARG A 270 -26.95 10.02 10.87
C ARG A 270 -25.87 10.80 11.65
N PRO A 271 -25.82 10.80 12.99
CA PRO A 271 -24.77 11.51 13.73
C PRO A 271 -23.37 10.91 13.46
N LEU A 272 -23.30 9.59 13.28
CA LEU A 272 -22.06 8.88 12.93
C LEU A 272 -21.64 9.23 11.49
N PHE A 273 -22.59 9.23 10.54
CA PHE A 273 -22.32 9.63 9.15
C PHE A 273 -21.86 11.09 9.05
N LEU A 274 -22.40 12.00 9.86
CA LEU A 274 -21.95 13.40 9.88
C LEU A 274 -20.57 13.59 10.51
N ARG A 275 -20.20 12.76 11.52
CA ARG A 275 -18.84 12.75 12.06
C ARG A 275 -17.84 12.19 11.04
N VAL A 276 -18.19 11.09 10.36
CA VAL A 276 -17.28 10.39 9.44
C VAL A 276 -17.11 11.12 8.10
N PHE A 277 -18.15 11.77 7.57
CA PHE A 277 -18.10 12.37 6.23
C PHE A 277 -18.01 13.89 6.19
N TYR A 278 -18.16 14.59 7.32
CA TYR A 278 -18.19 16.07 7.36
C TYR A 278 -17.37 16.71 8.49
N ASP A 279 -16.59 15.95 9.25
CA ASP A 279 -15.68 16.43 10.31
C ASP A 279 -16.29 17.50 11.26
N ILE A 280 -17.57 17.33 11.61
CA ILE A 280 -18.23 18.18 12.62
C ILE A 280 -18.08 17.50 13.98
N LYS A 281 -17.12 17.98 14.78
CA LYS A 281 -17.00 17.63 16.21
C LYS A 281 -18.23 18.11 16.98
N SER A 282 -19.23 17.23 17.16
CA SER A 282 -20.32 17.51 18.10
C SER A 282 -19.83 17.31 19.54
N LYS A 283 -19.67 18.40 20.31
CA LYS A 283 -19.58 18.29 21.77
C LYS A 283 -20.89 17.70 22.31
N SER A 284 -20.81 16.55 22.97
CA SER A 284 -21.91 15.94 23.72
C SER A 284 -22.15 16.75 25.00
N GLY A 285 -23.15 17.61 24.99
CA GLY A 285 -23.71 18.21 26.21
C GLY A 285 -24.92 17.39 26.67
N SER A 286 -24.79 16.78 27.86
CA SER A 286 -25.83 16.05 28.57
C SER A 286 -27.13 16.85 28.70
N TYR A 287 -28.24 16.28 28.24
CA TYR A 287 -29.59 16.82 28.47
C TYR A 287 -30.10 16.33 29.83
N GLY A 288 -30.04 17.21 30.83
CA GLY A 288 -30.76 17.09 32.10
C GLY A 288 -31.72 18.26 32.28
N GLY A 289 -33.02 17.97 32.29
CA GLY A 289 -34.02 18.59 33.19
C GLY A 289 -34.36 20.09 33.12
N SER A 290 -35.55 20.34 32.57
CA SER A 290 -36.60 21.26 33.07
C SER A 290 -36.64 22.77 32.75
N LYS A 291 -37.80 23.10 32.15
CA LYS A 291 -38.73 24.23 32.39
C LYS A 291 -38.40 25.64 31.88
N ILE A 292 -39.05 25.94 30.73
CA ILE A 292 -39.99 27.05 30.48
C ILE A 292 -39.89 28.25 31.45
N THR A 293 -39.48 29.41 30.93
CA THR A 293 -40.35 30.61 30.91
C THR A 293 -39.93 31.61 29.82
N THR A 294 -40.91 32.41 29.43
CA THR A 294 -41.14 33.18 28.20
C THR A 294 -40.63 34.63 28.23
N ILE A 295 -40.79 35.31 27.07
CA ILE A 295 -40.93 36.77 26.82
C ILE A 295 -39.62 37.49 26.37
N ARG A 296 -39.53 38.42 25.40
CA ARG A 296 -40.30 38.92 24.22
C ARG A 296 -39.54 40.19 23.73
N ASP A 297 -39.51 40.46 22.42
CA ASP A 297 -39.25 41.75 21.70
C ASP A 297 -37.90 42.49 21.95
N GLY A 298 -37.22 43.18 21.02
CA GLY A 298 -37.44 43.49 19.62
C GLY A 298 -36.40 44.53 19.09
N THR A 299 -36.26 44.57 17.75
CA THR A 299 -35.91 45.71 16.87
C THR A 299 -34.49 46.29 16.71
N ASN A 300 -34.00 46.18 15.45
CA ASN A 300 -33.49 47.22 14.52
C ASN A 300 -32.18 47.97 14.87
N ALA A 301 -31.29 48.40 13.96
CA ALA A 301 -31.09 48.22 12.52
C ALA A 301 -29.78 48.96 12.09
N ASN A 302 -29.17 48.50 10.99
CA ASN A 302 -28.67 49.30 9.84
C ASN A 302 -27.22 49.87 9.74
N ARG A 303 -26.68 49.60 8.52
CA ARG A 303 -25.78 50.36 7.60
C ARG A 303 -24.27 50.09 7.61
N GLY A 304 -23.78 49.51 6.50
CA GLY A 304 -22.39 49.65 5.98
C GLY A 304 -22.28 50.87 5.03
N PRO A 305 -21.47 50.88 3.94
CA PRO A 305 -20.40 49.96 3.50
C PRO A 305 -19.15 50.69 2.86
N SER A 306 -18.33 49.96 2.07
CA SER A 306 -17.37 50.39 1.00
C SER A 306 -15.89 50.59 1.39
N VAL A 307 -14.84 50.45 0.54
CA VAL A 307 -14.45 49.65 -0.67
C VAL A 307 -12.96 50.02 -0.96
N ALA A 308 -12.24 49.13 -1.67
CA ALA A 308 -11.07 49.36 -2.56
C ALA A 308 -9.61 49.15 -2.09
N LEU A 309 -8.89 48.57 -3.07
CA LEU A 309 -7.48 48.18 -3.20
C LEU A 309 -6.47 49.36 -3.17
N GLN A 310 -5.22 49.10 -2.78
CA GLN A 310 -4.03 49.27 -3.65
C GLN A 310 -2.73 48.72 -3.05
N THR A 311 -1.86 48.29 -3.98
CA THR A 311 -0.45 47.82 -3.94
C THR A 311 0.56 48.78 -3.32
N MET A 312 1.70 48.29 -2.78
CA MET A 312 3.01 49.00 -2.78
C MET A 312 4.23 48.04 -2.77
N GLU A 313 5.24 48.44 -3.55
CA GLU A 313 6.62 47.90 -3.68
C GLU A 313 7.61 48.43 -2.60
N GLU A 314 8.83 47.89 -2.65
CA GLU A 314 10.00 47.99 -1.76
C GLU A 314 10.63 49.38 -1.49
N GLY A 315 11.37 49.48 -0.37
CA GLY A 315 12.30 50.58 -0.04
C GLY A 315 13.31 50.22 1.07
N LYS A 316 14.59 50.59 0.87
CA LYS A 316 15.86 50.08 1.46
C LYS A 316 16.30 50.63 2.85
N SER A 317 16.92 49.74 3.65
CA SER A 317 18.23 49.76 4.38
C SER A 317 18.69 50.94 5.28
N LYS A 318 19.17 50.65 6.52
CA LYS A 318 20.60 50.67 6.96
C LYS A 318 20.83 50.61 8.50
N ASN A 319 21.92 49.91 8.88
CA ASN A 319 22.66 49.85 10.18
C ASN A 319 21.94 49.13 11.34
N GLY A 320 22.50 48.17 12.09
CA GLY A 320 23.85 47.60 12.20
C GLY A 320 24.05 47.15 13.67
N GLY A 321 24.44 45.90 13.91
CA GLY A 321 24.86 45.43 15.25
C GLY A 321 24.42 44.01 15.62
N ILE A 322 25.39 43.10 15.66
CA ILE A 322 25.31 41.70 16.12
C ILE A 322 25.52 41.64 17.64
N GLN A 323 24.68 40.91 18.39
CA GLN A 323 25.14 39.93 19.40
C GLN A 323 23.99 39.09 19.98
N MET A 324 24.15 37.77 19.89
CA MET A 324 23.45 36.78 20.72
C MET A 324 23.96 36.86 22.16
N THR A 325 23.08 36.62 23.15
CA THR A 325 23.41 35.78 24.31
C THR A 325 22.17 35.32 25.07
N THR A 326 22.09 34.01 25.22
CA THR A 326 21.21 33.26 26.11
C THR A 326 21.49 33.59 27.57
N LYS A 327 20.46 33.75 28.42
CA LYS A 327 20.57 33.40 29.85
C LYS A 327 19.22 33.10 30.50
N ARG A 328 19.05 31.81 30.77
CA ARG A 328 18.17 31.21 31.79
C ARG A 328 18.79 31.51 33.15
N ILE A 329 18.07 32.14 34.10
CA ILE A 329 18.37 32.03 35.54
C ILE A 329 17.06 31.96 36.34
N LEU A 330 17.03 30.92 37.17
CA LEU A 330 16.08 30.50 38.19
C LEU A 330 16.03 31.45 39.41
N ASN A 331 15.17 31.06 40.35
CA ASN A 331 15.17 31.34 41.79
C ASN A 331 14.43 32.61 42.22
N THR A 332 13.62 32.63 43.29
CA THR A 332 13.13 31.65 44.29
C THR A 332 12.34 32.46 45.32
N ARG A 333 11.52 31.77 46.14
CA ARG A 333 11.04 32.15 47.48
C ARG A 333 9.99 33.25 47.56
N ASP A 334 9.08 33.28 48.52
CA ASP A 334 8.54 32.32 49.49
C ASP A 334 7.21 32.98 49.97
N ASP A 335 6.40 32.18 50.65
CA ASP A 335 5.37 32.54 51.64
C ASP A 335 3.89 32.69 51.24
N GLU A 336 3.21 31.59 51.59
CA GLU A 336 2.13 31.47 52.59
C GLU A 336 0.71 31.96 52.32
N SER A 337 -0.17 30.95 52.41
CA SER A 337 -1.40 30.87 53.21
C SER A 337 -2.74 31.27 52.58
N GLU A 338 -3.47 30.21 52.22
CA GLU A 338 -4.82 29.82 52.67
C GLU A 338 -5.98 30.84 52.82
N VAL A 339 -7.15 30.25 52.53
CA VAL A 339 -8.49 30.44 53.12
C VAL A 339 -9.54 31.07 52.20
N GLU A 340 -10.58 30.26 51.99
CA GLU A 340 -11.89 30.53 51.42
C GLU A 340 -12.60 31.77 51.99
N VAL A 341 -13.57 32.31 51.26
CA VAL A 341 -14.97 32.54 51.71
C VAL A 341 -15.65 33.57 50.78
N LEU A 342 -16.61 33.04 50.01
CA LEU A 342 -17.98 33.50 49.77
C LEU A 342 -18.34 34.99 49.48
N MET A 343 -19.26 35.07 48.51
CA MET A 343 -20.35 36.03 48.28
C MET A 343 -19.98 37.35 47.60
N ASP A 344 -20.40 37.53 46.33
CA ASP A 344 -21.72 38.00 45.86
C ASP A 344 -21.75 39.54 45.83
N ASP A 345 -21.67 40.14 44.63
CA ASP A 345 -22.84 40.73 43.98
C ASP A 345 -22.49 41.63 42.77
N HIS A 346 -23.30 41.46 41.72
CA HIS A 346 -23.78 42.44 40.74
C HIS A 346 -22.77 43.22 39.86
N ALA A 347 -22.63 42.88 38.56
CA ALA A 347 -23.55 43.09 37.43
C ALA A 347 -23.46 44.48 36.76
N ALA A 348 -22.97 44.49 35.51
CA ALA A 348 -23.39 45.37 34.42
C ALA A 348 -22.92 44.72 33.08
N ASN A 349 -23.82 44.09 32.30
CA ASN A 349 -24.44 44.63 31.07
C ASN A 349 -23.44 44.84 29.90
N ILE A 350 -23.59 44.39 28.64
CA ILE A 350 -24.70 43.91 27.78
C ILE A 350 -24.10 43.13 26.58
N ARG A 351 -24.93 42.26 25.96
CA ARG A 351 -24.65 41.23 24.94
C ARG A 351 -24.81 41.68 23.47
N PHE A 352 -24.14 40.92 22.58
CA PHE A 352 -24.53 40.44 21.23
C PHE A 352 -24.65 41.40 20.04
N ASP A 353 -23.79 41.18 19.02
CA ASP A 353 -24.23 40.82 17.65
C ASP A 353 -23.06 40.30 16.77
N LEU A 354 -23.41 39.61 15.67
CA LEU A 354 -22.58 38.97 14.62
C LEU A 354 -22.09 37.53 14.84
N LEU A 355 -23.03 36.59 14.66
CA LEU A 355 -22.76 35.24 14.17
C LEU A 355 -23.67 34.93 12.96
N THR A 356 -23.57 35.79 11.95
CA THR A 356 -24.18 35.61 10.62
C THR A 356 -23.21 36.08 9.53
N ALA A 357 -22.08 35.38 9.37
CA ALA A 357 -21.26 35.42 8.17
C ALA A 357 -20.26 34.26 8.22
N ASN A 358 -20.60 33.14 7.57
CA ASN A 358 -19.72 32.07 7.03
C ASN A 358 -20.45 30.74 6.79
N LEU A 359 -21.79 30.71 6.84
CA LEU A 359 -22.62 29.59 6.36
C LEU A 359 -23.18 29.79 4.94
N ALA A 360 -22.51 30.60 4.12
CA ALA A 360 -22.94 30.89 2.75
C ALA A 360 -21.79 30.77 1.74
N ARG A 361 -21.15 29.60 1.66
CA ARG A 361 -20.37 29.16 0.47
C ARG A 361 -20.08 27.66 0.49
N LEU A 362 -21.12 26.83 0.57
CA LEU A 362 -21.00 25.42 0.20
C LEU A 362 -22.16 25.01 -0.70
N ASP A 363 -21.76 24.57 -1.89
CA ASP A 363 -22.56 24.43 -3.08
C ASP A 363 -23.63 23.32 -2.97
N GLY A 364 -24.88 23.67 -3.23
CA GLY A 364 -26.07 22.83 -3.05
C GLY A 364 -26.20 21.66 -4.03
N ARG A 365 -25.27 21.49 -4.98
CA ARG A 365 -25.28 20.38 -5.94
C ARG A 365 -24.73 19.07 -5.39
N ARG A 366 -23.80 19.06 -4.42
CA ARG A 366 -23.12 17.82 -3.97
C ARG A 366 -23.94 16.96 -2.99
N SER A 367 -24.70 17.58 -2.08
CA SER A 367 -25.48 16.81 -1.07
C SER A 367 -26.68 16.08 -1.70
N ILE A 368 -27.37 16.74 -2.65
CA ILE A 368 -28.43 16.12 -3.43
C ILE A 368 -27.86 15.05 -4.36
N ARG A 369 -26.68 15.28 -4.97
CA ARG A 369 -26.02 14.29 -5.85
C ARG A 369 -25.58 13.03 -5.09
N ASN A 370 -25.12 13.14 -3.85
CA ASN A 370 -24.70 11.97 -3.05
C ASN A 370 -25.89 11.14 -2.54
N LEU A 371 -27.00 11.78 -2.14
CA LEU A 371 -28.25 11.09 -1.80
C LEU A 371 -28.90 10.46 -3.05
N LEU A 372 -28.87 11.16 -4.19
CA LEU A 372 -29.32 10.62 -5.47
C LEU A 372 -28.41 9.49 -5.95
N PHE A 373 -27.10 9.54 -5.68
CA PHE A 373 -26.15 8.46 -6.00
C PHE A 373 -26.43 7.22 -5.18
N VAL A 374 -26.71 7.35 -3.87
CA VAL A 374 -27.08 6.20 -3.03
C VAL A 374 -28.44 5.63 -3.45
N PHE A 375 -29.40 6.49 -3.83
CA PHE A 375 -30.71 6.07 -4.33
C PHE A 375 -30.61 5.36 -5.69
N ILE A 376 -29.84 5.91 -6.62
CA ILE A 376 -29.56 5.28 -7.93
C ILE A 376 -28.74 4.02 -7.72
N PHE A 377 -27.74 4.01 -6.85
CA PHE A 377 -26.89 2.84 -6.61
C PHE A 377 -27.69 1.68 -5.98
N LEU A 378 -28.54 1.93 -4.98
CA LEU A 378 -29.37 0.87 -4.39
C LEU A 378 -30.44 0.38 -5.37
N THR A 379 -31.10 1.28 -6.10
CA THR A 379 -32.16 0.91 -7.07
C THR A 379 -31.57 0.20 -8.30
N VAL A 380 -30.42 0.68 -8.81
CA VAL A 380 -29.66 0.06 -9.89
C VAL A 380 -29.04 -1.26 -9.42
N LEU A 381 -28.61 -1.41 -8.17
CA LEU A 381 -28.11 -2.70 -7.68
C LEU A 381 -29.25 -3.73 -7.63
N THR A 382 -30.43 -3.39 -7.08
CA THR A 382 -31.59 -4.30 -7.10
C THR A 382 -32.13 -4.60 -8.51
N LEU A 383 -32.13 -3.62 -9.43
CA LEU A 383 -32.60 -3.83 -10.81
C LEU A 383 -31.55 -4.50 -11.72
N ALA A 384 -30.25 -4.25 -11.49
CA ALA A 384 -29.15 -4.85 -12.23
C ALA A 384 -28.97 -6.31 -11.83
N LEU A 385 -29.11 -6.67 -10.54
CA LEU A 385 -29.12 -8.07 -10.11
C LEU A 385 -30.30 -8.85 -10.71
N ASN A 386 -31.45 -8.21 -10.94
CA ASN A 386 -32.62 -8.84 -11.56
C ASN A 386 -32.51 -8.97 -13.09
N ARG A 387 -31.69 -8.13 -13.75
CA ARG A 387 -31.35 -8.25 -15.19
C ARG A 387 -30.16 -9.17 -15.46
N PHE A 388 -29.31 -9.42 -14.45
CA PHE A 388 -28.17 -10.33 -14.56
C PHE A 388 -28.61 -11.81 -14.63
N THR A 389 -29.75 -12.15 -14.02
CA THR A 389 -30.31 -13.52 -14.01
C THR A 389 -30.94 -13.94 -15.34
N SER A 390 -31.48 -13.01 -16.14
CA SER A 390 -32.02 -13.34 -17.47
C SER A 390 -30.95 -13.66 -18.53
N ARG A 391 -29.66 -13.49 -18.20
CA ARG A 391 -28.53 -13.79 -19.11
C ARG A 391 -27.63 -14.94 -18.63
N LEU A 392 -27.97 -15.59 -17.51
CA LEU A 392 -27.17 -16.67 -16.91
C LEU A 392 -27.21 -18.01 -17.67
N GLY A 393 -28.09 -18.16 -18.67
CA GLY A 393 -28.12 -19.33 -19.56
C GLY A 393 -26.84 -19.50 -20.40
N ALA A 394 -26.08 -18.43 -20.63
CA ALA A 394 -24.83 -18.47 -21.38
C ALA A 394 -23.57 -18.66 -20.50
N PHE A 395 -23.67 -18.49 -19.18
CA PHE A 395 -22.53 -18.57 -18.25
C PHE A 395 -22.26 -19.99 -17.72
N SER A 396 -23.20 -20.93 -17.95
CA SER A 396 -23.06 -22.34 -17.56
C SER A 396 -21.97 -23.10 -18.34
N ALA A 397 -21.37 -22.49 -19.35
CA ALA A 397 -20.28 -23.11 -20.11
C ALA A 397 -18.88 -22.79 -19.55
N HIS A 398 -18.72 -21.92 -18.55
CA HIS A 398 -17.40 -21.44 -18.08
C HIS A 398 -17.15 -21.50 -16.57
N LEU A 399 -18.02 -22.15 -15.79
CA LEU A 399 -17.79 -22.32 -14.35
C LEU A 399 -17.27 -23.73 -14.04
N ASN A 400 -15.95 -23.89 -14.09
CA ASN A 400 -15.27 -24.92 -13.32
C ASN A 400 -15.28 -24.51 -11.83
N PRO A 401 -15.50 -25.45 -10.89
CA PRO A 401 -15.55 -25.11 -9.47
C PRO A 401 -14.16 -24.72 -8.96
N PHE A 402 -14.13 -23.73 -8.06
CA PHE A 402 -12.98 -23.37 -7.23
C PHE A 402 -12.29 -24.63 -6.68
N LYS A 403 -11.07 -24.90 -7.16
CA LYS A 403 -10.13 -25.77 -6.47
C LYS A 403 -9.57 -24.98 -5.30
N LEU A 404 -9.72 -25.49 -4.07
CA LEU A 404 -8.72 -25.21 -3.04
C LEU A 404 -7.35 -25.50 -3.64
N SER A 405 -6.40 -24.58 -3.41
CA SER A 405 -5.03 -24.59 -3.91
C SER A 405 -4.38 -25.98 -3.80
N SER A 406 -4.42 -26.74 -4.90
CA SER A 406 -3.31 -27.63 -5.23
C SER A 406 -2.34 -26.75 -5.99
N THR A 407 -1.19 -26.43 -5.40
CA THR A 407 -0.13 -25.65 -6.04
C THR A 407 0.15 -26.21 -7.44
N ARG A 408 -0.19 -25.47 -8.50
CA ARG A 408 0.28 -25.78 -9.85
C ARG A 408 1.82 -25.62 -9.83
N PRO A 409 2.60 -26.59 -10.33
CA PRO A 409 4.05 -26.42 -10.43
C PRO A 409 4.38 -25.22 -11.32
N LEU A 410 5.53 -24.57 -11.08
CA LEU A 410 6.08 -23.58 -12.03
C LEU A 410 6.16 -24.26 -13.40
N VAL A 411 5.70 -23.55 -14.43
CA VAL A 411 5.67 -24.10 -15.78
C VAL A 411 7.12 -24.17 -16.28
N THR A 412 7.68 -25.38 -16.38
CA THR A 412 8.94 -25.61 -17.10
C THR A 412 8.67 -25.52 -18.60
N SER A 413 9.70 -25.30 -19.42
CA SER A 413 9.53 -25.24 -20.88
C SER A 413 8.83 -26.50 -21.43
N THR A 414 9.19 -27.68 -20.93
CA THR A 414 8.53 -28.95 -21.28
C THR A 414 7.04 -29.04 -20.91
N MET A 415 6.59 -28.32 -19.87
CA MET A 415 5.19 -28.23 -19.45
C MET A 415 4.45 -27.03 -20.07
N ALA A 416 5.17 -26.11 -20.71
CA ALA A 416 4.60 -24.93 -21.34
C ALA A 416 3.86 -25.29 -22.63
N SER A 417 2.82 -24.52 -22.97
CA SER A 417 2.18 -24.63 -24.29
C SER A 417 3.22 -24.35 -25.39
N PRO A 418 3.16 -25.00 -26.57
CA PRO A 418 4.16 -24.82 -27.65
C PRO A 418 4.46 -23.36 -28.01
N LYS A 419 3.49 -22.46 -27.82
CA LYS A 419 3.64 -21.01 -28.02
C LYS A 419 4.63 -20.30 -27.08
N TYR A 420 4.98 -20.89 -25.93
CA TYR A 420 5.87 -20.31 -24.93
C TYR A 420 7.22 -21.04 -24.80
N GLN A 421 7.48 -22.04 -25.65
CA GLN A 421 8.66 -22.89 -25.55
C GLN A 421 9.89 -22.35 -26.27
N LYS A 422 9.70 -21.48 -27.27
CA LYS A 422 10.77 -21.02 -28.17
C LYS A 422 10.86 -19.50 -28.17
N PRO A 423 11.64 -18.90 -27.26
CA PRO A 423 11.94 -17.48 -27.29
C PRO A 423 12.45 -17.04 -28.68
N PRO A 424 11.99 -15.90 -29.22
CA PRO A 424 12.46 -15.38 -30.51
C PRO A 424 13.87 -14.77 -30.44
N GLN A 425 14.38 -14.54 -29.23
CA GLN A 425 15.70 -13.96 -28.95
C GLN A 425 16.44 -14.87 -27.98
N ALA A 426 17.72 -15.15 -28.24
CA ALA A 426 18.57 -15.89 -27.31
C ALA A 426 18.82 -15.08 -26.02
N PRO A 427 19.00 -15.75 -24.86
CA PRO A 427 19.43 -15.09 -23.63
C PRO A 427 20.87 -14.56 -23.73
N PRO A 428 21.28 -13.60 -22.88
CA PRO A 428 22.66 -13.17 -22.76
C PRO A 428 23.62 -14.31 -22.36
N VAL A 429 24.87 -14.19 -22.78
CA VAL A 429 25.95 -15.17 -22.55
C VAL A 429 26.98 -14.60 -21.60
N PHE A 430 27.47 -15.42 -20.67
CA PHE A 430 28.38 -15.06 -19.59
C PHE A 430 29.73 -15.81 -19.70
N THR A 431 30.35 -15.82 -20.87
CA THR A 431 31.63 -16.52 -21.14
C THR A 431 32.85 -15.60 -21.26
N ALA A 432 32.77 -14.35 -20.78
CA ALA A 432 33.85 -13.39 -20.91
C ALA A 432 35.10 -13.82 -20.13
N THR A 433 36.28 -13.47 -20.66
CA THR A 433 37.55 -13.58 -19.93
C THR A 433 38.04 -12.18 -19.53
N PRO A 434 38.98 -12.05 -18.57
CA PRO A 434 39.53 -10.75 -18.21
C PRO A 434 40.07 -9.97 -19.43
N GLU A 435 40.72 -10.65 -20.38
CA GLU A 435 41.25 -10.03 -21.59
C GLU A 435 40.16 -9.65 -22.59
N SER A 436 39.11 -10.48 -22.69
CA SER A 436 37.99 -10.20 -23.60
C SER A 436 37.27 -8.93 -23.14
N LEU A 437 36.91 -8.81 -21.86
CA LEU A 437 36.19 -7.63 -21.33
C LEU A 437 36.86 -6.30 -21.73
N ILE A 438 38.18 -6.22 -21.60
CA ILE A 438 38.95 -5.02 -21.98
C ILE A 438 38.97 -4.83 -23.50
N THR A 439 39.12 -5.90 -24.27
CA THR A 439 39.15 -5.87 -25.74
C THR A 439 37.81 -5.43 -26.32
N GLU A 440 36.72 -6.03 -25.86
CA GLU A 440 35.36 -5.67 -26.26
C GLU A 440 35.03 -4.23 -25.87
N THR A 441 35.40 -3.80 -24.66
CA THR A 441 35.20 -2.41 -24.21
C THR A 441 35.89 -1.40 -25.13
N LYS A 442 37.16 -1.63 -25.47
CA LYS A 442 37.90 -0.77 -26.40
C LYS A 442 37.28 -0.75 -27.79
N ARG A 443 36.74 -1.88 -28.26
CA ARG A 443 36.02 -1.98 -29.54
C ARG A 443 34.74 -1.14 -29.51
N LEU A 444 33.94 -1.22 -28.43
CA LEU A 444 32.73 -0.41 -28.25
C LEU A 444 33.06 1.08 -28.28
N ILE A 445 34.02 1.51 -27.46
CA ILE A 445 34.48 2.91 -27.39
C ILE A 445 34.94 3.40 -28.77
N ALA A 446 35.74 2.62 -29.49
CA ALA A 446 36.23 2.99 -30.82
C ALA A 446 35.09 3.16 -31.83
N ARG A 447 34.08 2.28 -31.80
CA ARG A 447 32.88 2.37 -32.65
C ARG A 447 32.08 3.63 -32.33
N SER A 448 31.79 3.87 -31.05
CA SER A 448 31.02 5.03 -30.60
C SER A 448 31.72 6.35 -30.93
N LYS A 449 33.05 6.40 -30.74
CA LYS A 449 33.88 7.55 -31.14
C LYS A 449 33.81 7.81 -32.64
N GLN A 450 33.88 6.77 -33.46
CA GLN A 450 33.76 6.88 -34.91
C GLN A 450 32.38 7.44 -35.33
N VAL A 451 31.29 7.00 -34.69
CA VAL A 451 29.94 7.54 -34.94
C VAL A 451 29.88 9.04 -34.64
N GLN A 452 30.44 9.48 -33.51
CA GLN A 452 30.50 10.91 -33.17
C GLN A 452 31.36 11.69 -34.17
N ASP A 453 32.50 11.15 -34.56
CA ASP A 453 33.41 11.76 -35.55
C ASP A 453 32.76 11.86 -36.95
N ASP A 454 31.82 10.99 -37.28
CA ASP A 454 31.06 11.06 -38.52
C ASP A 454 29.95 12.12 -38.47
N ILE A 455 29.28 12.28 -37.33
CA ILE A 455 28.22 13.28 -37.14
C ILE A 455 28.76 14.70 -37.22
N VAL A 456 29.95 14.97 -36.70
CA VAL A 456 30.56 16.32 -36.75
C VAL A 456 30.93 16.76 -38.18
N LYS A 457 30.92 15.84 -39.16
CA LYS A 457 31.11 16.16 -40.59
C LYS A 457 29.85 16.75 -41.22
N VAL A 458 28.69 16.64 -40.56
CA VAL A 458 27.42 17.21 -41.02
C VAL A 458 27.47 18.74 -40.86
N LYS A 459 27.22 19.47 -41.94
CA LYS A 459 27.11 20.94 -41.88
C LYS A 459 25.91 21.32 -41.03
N THR A 460 26.03 22.33 -40.17
CA THR A 460 24.93 22.82 -39.31
C THR A 460 23.70 23.23 -40.12
N SER A 461 23.88 23.73 -41.35
CA SER A 461 22.78 24.02 -42.29
C SER A 461 21.95 22.79 -42.67
N ASP A 462 22.56 21.61 -42.69
CA ASP A 462 21.99 20.35 -43.18
C ASP A 462 21.70 19.36 -42.02
N ALA A 463 22.08 19.73 -40.79
CA ALA A 463 21.89 18.92 -39.59
C ALA A 463 20.40 18.66 -39.30
N SER A 464 20.03 17.42 -39.05
CA SER A 464 18.67 16.97 -38.72
C SER A 464 18.73 15.88 -37.67
N PHE A 465 17.62 15.59 -37.01
CA PHE A 465 17.57 14.48 -36.04
C PHE A 465 18.08 13.17 -36.66
N LYS A 466 17.66 12.90 -37.90
CA LYS A 466 17.97 11.66 -38.63
C LYS A 466 19.46 11.47 -38.95
N ASN A 467 20.17 12.53 -39.31
CA ASN A 467 21.59 12.45 -39.71
C ASN A 467 22.57 12.86 -38.61
N THR A 468 22.07 13.32 -37.45
CA THR A 468 22.88 13.79 -36.32
C THR A 468 22.64 12.94 -35.07
N LEU A 469 21.46 13.02 -34.45
CA LEU A 469 21.23 12.37 -33.16
C LEU A 469 20.83 10.89 -33.28
N LEU A 470 20.05 10.53 -34.31
CA LEU A 470 19.60 9.15 -34.51
C LEU A 470 20.76 8.14 -34.65
N PRO A 471 21.85 8.41 -35.38
CA PRO A 471 22.99 7.49 -35.44
C PRO A 471 23.65 7.25 -34.06
N MET A 472 23.77 8.29 -33.23
CA MET A 472 24.24 8.14 -31.84
C MET A 472 23.28 7.28 -31.03
N ALA A 473 21.97 7.55 -31.11
CA ALA A 473 20.97 6.79 -30.36
C ALA A 473 20.95 5.30 -30.72
N LEU A 474 21.18 4.98 -32.00
CA LEU A 474 21.30 3.59 -32.46
C LEU A 474 22.60 2.93 -31.99
N ASP A 475 23.70 3.69 -31.93
CA ASP A 475 24.95 3.19 -31.37
C ASP A 475 24.85 2.96 -29.85
N ASP A 476 24.19 3.86 -29.11
CA ASP A 476 23.89 3.73 -27.68
C ASP A 476 23.00 2.50 -27.40
N ASN A 477 22.00 2.27 -28.25
CA ASN A 477 21.17 1.06 -28.22
C ASN A 477 22.03 -0.21 -28.29
N ASP A 478 22.96 -0.28 -29.25
CA ASP A 478 23.82 -1.44 -29.43
C ASP A 478 24.87 -1.56 -28.31
N MET A 479 25.49 -0.44 -27.92
CA MET A 479 26.52 -0.40 -26.86
C MET A 479 25.95 -0.88 -25.51
N ALA A 480 24.75 -0.45 -25.15
CA ALA A 480 24.12 -0.83 -23.88
C ALA A 480 23.91 -2.35 -23.75
N THR A 481 23.74 -3.07 -24.86
CA THR A 481 23.51 -4.52 -24.84
C THR A 481 24.72 -5.36 -24.47
N GLU A 482 25.92 -4.77 -24.55
CA GLU A 482 27.19 -5.40 -24.21
C GLU A 482 27.80 -4.76 -22.95
N SER A 483 27.83 -3.43 -22.88
CA SER A 483 28.45 -2.69 -21.76
C SER A 483 27.80 -2.99 -20.41
N HIS A 484 26.48 -3.19 -20.34
CA HIS A 484 25.82 -3.56 -19.09
C HIS A 484 26.30 -4.93 -18.57
N ILE A 485 26.50 -5.92 -19.46
CA ILE A 485 27.04 -7.23 -19.07
C ILE A 485 28.51 -7.11 -18.65
N ILE A 486 29.30 -6.31 -19.38
CA ILE A 486 30.70 -6.02 -19.06
C ILE A 486 30.82 -5.47 -17.65
N GLY A 487 30.01 -4.47 -17.28
CA GLY A 487 29.99 -3.88 -15.93
C GLY A 487 29.39 -4.79 -14.87
N PHE A 488 28.46 -5.68 -15.23
CA PHE A 488 27.79 -6.57 -14.27
C PHE A 488 28.73 -7.61 -13.63
N TYR A 489 29.80 -8.04 -14.33
CA TYR A 489 30.72 -9.04 -13.82
C TYR A 489 31.35 -8.67 -12.47
N GLN A 490 31.67 -7.39 -12.23
CA GLN A 490 32.22 -6.94 -10.96
C GLN A 490 31.28 -7.21 -9.77
N ALA A 491 29.96 -7.27 -10.02
CA ALA A 491 28.94 -7.43 -9.00
C ALA A 491 28.65 -8.90 -8.66
N VAL A 492 28.98 -9.86 -9.53
CA VAL A 492 28.51 -11.25 -9.38
C VAL A 492 29.54 -12.34 -9.62
N SER A 493 30.66 -12.05 -10.31
CA SER A 493 31.66 -13.06 -10.66
C SER A 493 32.34 -13.62 -9.41
N THR A 494 32.53 -14.94 -9.37
CA THR A 494 33.35 -15.59 -8.34
C THR A 494 34.85 -15.44 -8.60
N ASP A 495 35.26 -15.17 -9.84
CA ASP A 495 36.67 -14.93 -10.19
C ASP A 495 37.07 -13.47 -9.91
N PRO A 496 37.99 -13.20 -8.95
CA PRO A 496 38.47 -11.86 -8.68
C PRO A 496 39.10 -11.18 -9.89
N LYS A 497 39.84 -11.89 -10.74
CA LYS A 497 40.51 -11.28 -11.91
C LYS A 497 39.49 -10.77 -12.92
N LEU A 498 38.38 -11.50 -13.07
CA LEU A 498 37.29 -11.09 -13.95
C LEU A 498 36.54 -9.88 -13.38
N ARG A 499 36.36 -9.82 -12.05
CA ARG A 499 35.81 -8.62 -11.39
C ARG A 499 36.71 -7.42 -11.60
N ASP A 500 38.02 -7.56 -11.36
CA ASP A 500 38.98 -6.47 -11.54
C ASP A 500 39.00 -5.95 -12.99
N ALA A 501 38.93 -6.85 -13.97
CA ALA A 501 38.84 -6.49 -15.39
C ALA A 501 37.51 -5.80 -15.74
N SER A 502 36.40 -6.23 -15.14
CA SER A 502 35.09 -5.58 -15.26
C SER A 502 35.10 -4.16 -14.69
N THR A 503 35.71 -3.97 -13.51
CA THR A 503 35.90 -2.64 -12.90
C THR A 503 36.78 -1.74 -13.78
N GLU A 504 37.87 -2.25 -14.35
CA GLU A 504 38.71 -1.47 -15.27
C GLU A 504 37.99 -1.17 -16.59
N ALA A 505 37.17 -2.10 -17.09
CA ALA A 505 36.34 -1.87 -18.26
C ALA A 505 35.29 -0.77 -18.03
N GLU A 506 34.61 -0.78 -16.89
CA GLU A 506 33.66 0.27 -16.52
C GLU A 506 34.35 1.64 -16.42
N LYS A 507 35.54 1.68 -15.82
CA LYS A 507 36.36 2.90 -15.80
C LYS A 507 36.69 3.43 -17.21
N LEU A 508 37.03 2.55 -18.16
CA LEU A 508 37.26 2.97 -19.55
C LEU A 508 35.99 3.52 -20.21
N LEU A 509 34.82 2.93 -19.92
CA LEU A 509 33.53 3.42 -20.40
C LEU A 509 33.16 4.77 -19.78
N ASP A 510 33.42 4.96 -18.48
CA ASP A 510 33.21 6.21 -17.77
C ASP A 510 34.11 7.32 -18.32
N ASP A 511 35.40 7.04 -18.53
CA ASP A 511 36.35 7.97 -19.14
C ASP A 511 35.88 8.39 -20.54
N PHE A 512 35.41 7.43 -21.35
CA PHE A 512 34.84 7.71 -22.67
C PHE A 512 33.54 8.52 -22.59
N SER A 513 32.64 8.21 -21.66
CA SER A 513 31.39 8.95 -21.44
C SER A 513 31.65 10.41 -21.07
N ILE A 514 32.66 10.65 -20.23
CA ILE A 514 33.13 12.00 -19.88
C ILE A 514 33.73 12.70 -21.11
N GLU A 515 34.61 12.05 -21.87
CA GLU A 515 35.18 12.61 -23.13
C GLU A 515 34.06 13.00 -24.11
N SER A 516 33.15 12.06 -24.38
CA SER A 516 32.00 12.17 -25.26
C SER A 516 31.11 13.35 -24.87
N SER A 517 30.71 13.43 -23.60
CA SER A 517 29.83 14.49 -23.09
C SER A 517 30.45 15.89 -23.07
N MET A 518 31.76 16.01 -23.35
CA MET A 518 32.47 17.28 -23.48
C MET A 518 32.83 17.66 -24.93
N ARG A 519 32.35 16.90 -25.92
CA ARG A 519 32.54 17.17 -27.36
C ARG A 519 31.76 18.41 -27.80
N GLU A 520 32.46 19.55 -27.84
CA GLU A 520 31.90 20.84 -28.27
C GLU A 520 31.43 20.83 -29.73
N ASP A 521 32.16 20.14 -30.60
CA ASP A 521 31.80 19.92 -32.01
C ASP A 521 30.49 19.14 -32.16
N VAL A 522 30.29 18.08 -31.39
CA VAL A 522 29.02 17.33 -31.37
C VAL A 522 27.88 18.21 -30.85
N PHE A 523 28.12 18.97 -29.77
CA PHE A 523 27.13 19.88 -29.21
C PHE A 523 26.70 20.97 -30.20
N GLN A 524 27.62 21.53 -31.00
CA GLN A 524 27.28 22.55 -32.00
C GLN A 524 26.34 22.02 -33.08
N VAL A 525 26.56 20.79 -33.57
CA VAL A 525 25.66 20.18 -34.56
C VAL A 525 24.31 19.85 -33.93
N LEU A 526 24.30 19.35 -32.68
CA LEU A 526 23.08 19.06 -31.94
C LEU A 526 22.25 20.32 -31.64
N GLN A 527 22.90 21.43 -31.30
CA GLN A 527 22.24 22.74 -31.14
C GLN A 527 21.56 23.17 -32.43
N ALA A 528 22.21 22.99 -33.59
CA ALA A 528 21.62 23.32 -34.89
C ALA A 528 20.37 22.47 -35.18
N VAL A 529 20.33 21.21 -34.76
CA VAL A 529 19.13 20.36 -34.85
C VAL A 529 18.01 20.89 -33.95
N LEU A 530 18.32 21.23 -32.71
CA LEU A 530 17.35 21.77 -31.75
C LEU A 530 16.73 23.09 -32.25
N ASP A 531 17.54 23.99 -32.81
CA ASP A 531 17.12 25.30 -33.31
C ASP A 531 16.16 25.20 -34.51
N LYS A 532 16.26 24.13 -35.30
CA LYS A 532 15.39 23.88 -36.46
C LYS A 532 13.96 23.48 -36.07
N LYS A 533 13.74 22.98 -34.86
CA LYS A 533 12.41 22.57 -34.35
C LYS A 533 11.68 21.62 -35.31
N GLU A 534 12.37 20.54 -35.69
CA GLU A 534 11.80 19.51 -36.56
C GLU A 534 10.55 18.87 -35.92
N GLY A 535 9.60 18.43 -36.75
CA GLY A 535 8.41 17.71 -36.28
C GLY A 535 8.75 16.25 -35.94
N LEU A 536 9.20 16.00 -34.71
CA LEU A 536 9.55 14.67 -34.20
C LEU A 536 8.37 14.05 -33.43
N ASP A 537 8.38 12.72 -33.29
CA ASP A 537 7.50 12.05 -32.33
C ASP A 537 7.93 12.39 -30.88
N ALA A 538 7.05 12.11 -29.91
CA ALA A 538 7.26 12.54 -28.53
C ALA A 538 8.54 11.98 -27.89
N GLU A 539 8.91 10.72 -28.18
CA GLU A 539 10.09 10.10 -27.59
C GLU A 539 11.38 10.61 -28.26
N SER A 540 11.38 10.77 -29.58
CA SER A 540 12.49 11.39 -30.33
C SER A 540 12.71 12.85 -29.92
N GLN A 541 11.64 13.61 -29.70
CA GLN A 541 11.73 14.99 -29.21
C GLN A 541 12.33 15.03 -27.80
N ARG A 542 11.88 14.14 -26.91
CA ARG A 542 12.44 14.03 -25.55
C ARG A 542 13.90 13.62 -25.58
N LEU A 543 14.30 12.70 -26.47
CA LEU A 543 15.70 12.33 -26.67
C LEU A 543 16.53 13.56 -27.06
N LEU A 544 16.08 14.33 -28.05
CA LEU A 544 16.76 15.55 -28.49
C LEU A 544 16.95 16.55 -27.33
N GLU A 545 15.89 16.81 -26.58
CA GLU A 545 15.94 17.74 -25.44
C GLU A 545 16.83 17.22 -24.30
N LYS A 546 16.76 15.93 -23.96
CA LYS A 546 17.57 15.32 -22.89
C LYS A 546 19.04 15.24 -23.28
N SER A 547 19.35 14.82 -24.51
CA SER A 547 20.72 14.79 -25.03
C SER A 547 21.31 16.18 -25.09
N HIS A 548 20.57 17.18 -25.59
CA HIS A 548 21.06 18.57 -25.59
C HIS A 548 21.32 19.09 -24.17
N LYS A 549 20.35 18.87 -23.27
CA LYS A 549 20.47 19.29 -21.87
C LYS A 549 21.65 18.63 -21.16
N SER A 550 21.99 17.37 -21.46
CA SER A 550 23.15 16.71 -20.83
C SER A 550 24.47 17.41 -21.19
N TYR A 551 24.65 17.83 -22.45
CA TYR A 551 25.79 18.64 -22.87
C TYR A 551 25.82 20.03 -22.22
N VAL A 552 24.67 20.70 -22.11
CA VAL A 552 24.56 21.98 -21.39
C VAL A 552 25.00 21.82 -19.93
N ARG A 553 24.57 20.73 -19.29
CA ARG A 553 24.93 20.39 -17.90
C ARG A 553 26.39 19.97 -17.72
N MET A 554 27.09 19.65 -18.82
CA MET A 554 28.55 19.49 -18.87
C MET A 554 29.29 20.80 -19.19
N GLY A 555 28.59 21.93 -19.15
CA GLY A 555 29.19 23.26 -19.28
C GLY A 555 29.49 23.68 -20.71
N LEU A 556 28.95 22.98 -21.72
CA LEU A 556 29.19 23.35 -23.13
C LEU A 556 28.45 24.62 -23.57
N ASN A 557 27.47 25.09 -22.78
CA ASN A 557 26.85 26.40 -22.98
C ASN A 557 27.67 27.55 -22.34
N VAL A 558 28.71 27.22 -21.55
CA VAL A 558 29.67 28.20 -21.04
C VAL A 558 30.71 28.44 -22.14
N PRO A 559 31.01 29.71 -22.51
CA PRO A 559 32.04 29.99 -23.50
C PRO A 559 33.39 29.37 -23.14
N ALA A 560 34.14 28.94 -24.15
CA ALA A 560 35.50 28.46 -23.98
C ALA A 560 36.36 29.47 -23.21
N GLY A 561 37.12 28.98 -22.22
CA GLY A 561 37.98 29.80 -21.38
C GLY A 561 38.06 29.30 -19.94
N PRO A 562 38.70 30.08 -19.04
CA PRO A 562 39.08 29.62 -17.70
C PRO A 562 37.93 29.09 -16.85
N LYS A 563 36.72 29.64 -16.99
CA LYS A 563 35.53 29.15 -16.25
C LYS A 563 35.15 27.73 -16.66
N ARG A 564 35.14 27.46 -17.96
CA ARG A 564 34.81 26.14 -18.50
C ARG A 564 35.91 25.14 -18.19
N ASP A 565 37.17 25.54 -18.28
CA ASP A 565 38.32 24.68 -17.95
C ASP A 565 38.29 24.30 -16.46
N ARG A 566 38.02 25.27 -15.58
CA ARG A 566 37.81 25.01 -14.15
C ARG A 566 36.64 24.05 -13.91
N PHE A 567 35.50 24.25 -14.57
CA PHE A 567 34.37 23.32 -14.45
C PHE A 567 34.76 21.88 -14.83
N LYS A 568 35.54 21.70 -15.92
CA LYS A 568 36.03 20.38 -16.33
C LYS A 568 36.95 19.73 -15.30
N GLU A 569 37.89 20.50 -14.75
CA GLU A 569 38.76 20.03 -13.66
C GLU A 569 37.94 19.56 -12.46
N ILE A 570 36.94 20.35 -12.06
CA ILE A 570 36.04 20.01 -10.96
C ILE A 570 35.29 18.70 -11.24
N LYS A 571 34.71 18.55 -12.44
CA LYS A 571 33.96 17.33 -12.81
C LYS A 571 34.85 16.09 -12.77
N LYS A 572 36.08 16.18 -13.26
CA LYS A 572 37.07 15.08 -13.16
C LYS A 572 37.36 14.74 -11.70
N ARG A 573 37.63 15.77 -10.87
CA ARG A 573 37.93 15.57 -9.45
C ARG A 573 36.75 14.96 -8.69
N LEU A 574 35.53 15.40 -8.95
CA LEU A 574 34.31 14.82 -8.36
C LEU A 574 34.14 13.33 -8.70
N SER A 575 34.50 12.92 -9.92
CA SER A 575 34.50 11.50 -10.30
C SER A 575 35.51 10.70 -9.47
N GLU A 576 36.76 11.17 -9.38
CA GLU A 576 37.81 10.53 -8.57
C GLU A 576 37.43 10.41 -7.09
N LEU A 577 36.85 11.48 -6.52
CA LEU A 577 36.35 11.50 -5.15
C LEU A 577 35.26 10.45 -4.94
N SER A 578 34.32 10.33 -5.89
CA SER A 578 33.22 9.37 -5.80
C SER A 578 33.70 7.93 -5.81
N ILE A 579 34.59 7.60 -6.75
CA ILE A 579 35.22 6.27 -6.85
C ILE A 579 35.96 5.93 -5.56
N THR A 580 36.78 6.86 -5.05
CA THR A 580 37.56 6.63 -3.82
C THR A 580 36.67 6.45 -2.61
N PHE A 581 35.63 7.28 -2.47
CA PHE A 581 34.68 7.22 -1.36
C PHE A 581 33.96 5.86 -1.33
N GLN A 582 33.43 5.41 -2.47
CA GLN A 582 32.73 4.14 -2.59
C GLN A 582 33.65 2.94 -2.38
N LYS A 583 34.88 3.01 -2.91
CA LYS A 583 35.89 1.99 -2.66
C LYS A 583 36.16 1.83 -1.16
N ASN A 584 36.34 2.94 -0.44
CA ASN A 584 36.57 2.92 1.00
C ASN A 584 35.40 2.29 1.78
N LEU A 585 34.15 2.48 1.35
CA LEU A 585 32.98 1.82 1.96
C LEU A 585 32.97 0.31 1.67
N ASN A 586 33.24 -0.07 0.43
CA ASN A 586 33.17 -1.47 -0.02
C ASN A 586 34.29 -2.31 0.61
N GLU A 587 35.50 -1.77 0.70
CA GLU A 587 36.68 -2.42 1.27
C GLU A 587 36.79 -2.30 2.79
N GLU A 588 35.82 -1.66 3.45
CA GLU A 588 35.77 -1.54 4.91
C GLU A 588 35.70 -2.94 5.57
N GLN A 589 36.63 -3.24 6.48
CA GLN A 589 36.72 -4.52 7.20
C GLN A 589 36.85 -4.33 8.72
N GLY A 590 36.40 -3.19 9.23
CA GLY A 590 36.36 -2.86 10.64
C GLY A 590 35.44 -3.75 11.46
N GLY A 591 35.62 -3.66 12.77
CA GLY A 591 34.87 -4.42 13.75
C GLY A 591 35.46 -4.24 15.15
N LEU A 592 34.76 -4.79 16.14
CA LEU A 592 35.11 -4.66 17.55
C LEU A 592 35.28 -6.02 18.19
N TRP A 593 36.18 -6.10 19.16
CA TRP A 593 36.46 -7.32 19.91
C TRP A 593 35.71 -7.31 21.25
N PHE A 594 34.82 -8.27 21.42
CA PHE A 594 34.01 -8.44 22.63
C PHE A 594 34.25 -9.79 23.26
N THR A 595 34.22 -9.85 24.59
CA THR A 595 34.03 -11.11 25.29
C THR A 595 32.63 -11.67 24.98
N PRO A 596 32.42 -12.99 24.96
CA PRO A 596 31.07 -13.56 24.76
C PRO A 596 30.03 -13.02 25.76
N GLN A 597 30.46 -12.67 26.98
CA GLN A 597 29.60 -12.06 28.01
C GLN A 597 29.12 -10.66 27.64
N GLU A 598 29.96 -9.85 26.99
CA GLU A 598 29.57 -8.51 26.49
C GLU A 598 28.53 -8.58 25.36
N LEU A 599 28.40 -9.74 24.71
CA LEU A 599 27.43 -10.03 23.66
C LEU A 599 26.18 -10.78 24.16
N ASP A 600 25.93 -10.79 25.47
CA ASP A 600 24.71 -11.41 26.02
C ASP A 600 23.45 -10.87 25.32
N GLY A 601 22.58 -11.80 24.89
CA GLY A 601 21.37 -11.55 24.11
C GLY A 601 21.50 -11.92 22.63
N LEU A 602 22.70 -12.01 22.06
CA LEU A 602 22.86 -12.48 20.67
C LEU A 602 22.60 -13.99 20.56
N PRO A 603 22.08 -14.46 19.42
CA PRO A 603 21.95 -15.90 19.15
C PRO A 603 23.29 -16.64 19.27
N GLY A 604 23.30 -17.80 19.92
CA GLY A 604 24.53 -18.55 20.20
C GLY A 604 25.23 -19.09 18.96
N ASP A 605 24.47 -19.39 17.91
CA ASP A 605 24.96 -19.75 16.58
C ASP A 605 25.69 -18.57 15.90
N LEU A 606 25.18 -17.34 16.03
CA LEU A 606 25.88 -16.15 15.56
C LEU A 606 27.23 -16.00 16.26
N ILE A 607 27.25 -16.04 17.59
CA ILE A 607 28.50 -15.92 18.39
C ILE A 607 29.49 -17.03 18.01
N GLY A 608 29.02 -18.26 17.80
CA GLY A 608 29.84 -19.41 17.41
C GLY A 608 30.48 -19.28 16.03
N ASN A 609 29.87 -18.51 15.12
CA ASN A 609 30.38 -18.26 13.78
C ASN A 609 31.33 -17.06 13.69
N LEU A 610 31.42 -16.22 14.73
CA LEU A 610 32.32 -15.06 14.76
C LEU A 610 33.79 -15.50 14.84
N GLN A 611 34.66 -14.68 14.24
CA GLN A 611 36.11 -14.89 14.29
C GLN A 611 36.59 -14.89 15.75
N GLN A 612 37.27 -15.96 16.15
CA GLN A 612 37.91 -16.06 17.46
C GLN A 612 39.18 -15.22 17.53
N GLY A 613 39.38 -14.54 18.65
CA GLY A 613 40.53 -13.69 18.89
C GLY A 613 41.76 -14.46 19.30
N GLU A 614 42.91 -14.04 18.77
CA GLU A 614 44.22 -14.56 19.12
C GLU A 614 45.05 -13.45 19.81
N GLY A 615 46.13 -13.84 20.50
CA GLY A 615 47.04 -12.88 21.14
C GLY A 615 46.34 -11.98 22.17
N GLU A 616 46.39 -10.66 21.95
CA GLU A 616 45.77 -9.65 22.81
C GLU A 616 44.22 -9.70 22.83
N HIS A 617 43.62 -10.45 21.91
CA HIS A 617 42.18 -10.68 21.83
C HIS A 617 41.80 -12.11 22.25
N ALA A 618 42.71 -12.88 22.85
CA ALA A 618 42.42 -14.23 23.33
C ALA A 618 41.19 -14.24 24.26
N GLY A 619 40.23 -15.11 23.95
CA GLY A 619 38.95 -15.21 24.67
C GLY A 619 37.87 -14.20 24.25
N LYS A 620 38.13 -13.40 23.21
CA LYS A 620 37.15 -12.50 22.57
C LYS A 620 36.74 -13.03 21.20
N VAL A 621 35.60 -12.54 20.72
CA VAL A 621 35.12 -12.75 19.35
C VAL A 621 35.01 -11.39 18.64
N ARG A 622 35.24 -11.40 17.32
CA ARG A 622 35.17 -10.20 16.50
C ARG A 622 33.78 -10.01 15.94
N LEU A 623 33.17 -8.87 16.25
CA LEU A 623 31.90 -8.43 15.68
C LEU A 623 32.17 -7.41 14.58
N THR A 624 31.85 -7.72 13.33
CA THR A 624 32.13 -6.81 12.20
C THR A 624 31.06 -5.71 12.07
N PHE A 625 31.35 -4.65 11.30
CA PHE A 625 30.33 -3.65 10.95
C PHE A 625 29.44 -4.05 9.76
N LYS A 626 29.54 -5.31 9.30
CA LYS A 626 28.67 -5.84 8.24
C LYS A 626 27.28 -6.13 8.81
N TYR A 627 26.24 -5.99 7.98
CA TYR A 627 24.85 -6.09 8.41
C TYR A 627 24.47 -7.38 9.16
N PRO A 628 24.99 -8.57 8.79
CA PRO A 628 24.72 -9.81 9.53
C PRO A 628 25.19 -9.79 10.99
N ASP A 629 26.19 -8.96 11.33
CA ASP A 629 26.72 -8.84 12.69
C ASP A 629 26.16 -7.58 13.38
N LEU A 630 26.19 -6.45 12.67
CA LEU A 630 25.83 -5.12 13.16
C LEU A 630 24.37 -5.05 13.63
N PHE A 631 23.42 -5.53 12.81
CA PHE A 631 22.01 -5.39 13.15
C PHE A 631 21.59 -6.30 14.31
N PRO A 632 22.00 -7.58 14.36
CA PRO A 632 21.74 -8.39 15.55
C PRO A 632 22.36 -7.80 16.82
N ALA A 633 23.57 -7.21 16.74
CA ALA A 633 24.18 -6.52 17.87
C ALA A 633 23.31 -5.39 18.41
N LEU A 634 22.82 -4.51 17.52
CA LEU A 634 21.98 -3.37 17.91
C LEU A 634 20.54 -3.76 18.29
N LYS A 635 20.07 -4.92 17.85
CA LYS A 635 18.71 -5.44 18.15
C LYS A 635 18.66 -6.25 19.44
N HIS A 636 19.71 -7.01 19.78
CA HIS A 636 19.63 -8.04 20.82
C HIS A 636 20.68 -7.93 21.94
N ALA A 637 21.79 -7.19 21.76
CA ALA A 637 22.78 -7.07 22.84
C ALA A 637 22.17 -6.35 24.06
N LYS A 638 22.09 -7.03 25.20
CA LYS A 638 21.47 -6.48 26.43
C LYS A 638 22.32 -5.39 27.09
N ASN A 639 23.64 -5.44 26.89
CA ASN A 639 24.57 -4.44 27.40
C ASN A 639 24.48 -3.15 26.57
N ALA A 640 24.01 -2.06 27.19
CA ALA A 640 23.88 -0.76 26.53
C ALA A 640 25.22 -0.19 26.08
N GLU A 641 26.32 -0.44 26.80
CA GLU A 641 27.65 0.02 26.41
C GLU A 641 28.18 -0.73 25.19
N THR A 642 27.85 -2.02 25.04
CA THR A 642 28.14 -2.77 23.81
C THR A 642 27.42 -2.10 22.63
N ARG A 643 26.11 -1.80 22.77
CA ARG A 643 25.35 -1.13 21.71
C ARG A 643 25.91 0.27 21.40
N ARG A 644 26.27 1.05 22.42
CA ARG A 644 26.89 2.38 22.27
C ARG A 644 28.19 2.29 21.47
N LYS A 645 29.12 1.43 21.86
CA LYS A 645 30.40 1.23 21.15
C LYS A 645 30.18 0.81 19.70
N VAL A 646 29.35 -0.22 19.48
CA VAL A 646 29.04 -0.70 18.12
C VAL A 646 28.46 0.42 17.25
N PHE A 647 27.53 1.20 17.80
CA PHE A 647 26.89 2.28 17.08
C PHE A 647 27.87 3.42 16.72
N ILE A 648 28.62 3.93 17.70
CA ILE A 648 29.55 5.05 17.51
C ILE A 648 30.69 4.67 16.57
N GLU A 649 31.27 3.49 16.74
CA GLU A 649 32.37 3.04 15.88
C GLU A 649 31.88 2.73 14.46
N ASN A 650 30.65 2.24 14.28
CA ASN A 650 30.05 2.10 12.96
C ASN A 650 29.85 3.47 12.26
N GLU A 651 29.51 4.54 12.99
CA GLU A 651 29.44 5.91 12.44
C GLU A 651 30.83 6.50 12.15
N ASN A 652 31.91 5.85 12.60
CA ASN A 652 33.29 6.27 12.41
C ASN A 652 34.13 5.31 11.54
N LYS A 653 33.52 4.25 10.99
CA LYS A 653 34.23 3.16 10.29
C LYS A 653 34.96 3.58 9.00
N CYS A 654 34.64 4.76 8.46
CA CYS A 654 35.23 5.30 7.24
C CYS A 654 35.67 6.76 7.40
N ASN A 655 36.31 7.14 8.52
CA ASN A 655 36.72 8.54 8.75
C ASN A 655 37.65 9.13 7.67
N GLN A 656 38.36 8.31 6.90
CA GLN A 656 39.11 8.74 5.71
C GLN A 656 38.22 9.38 4.63
N ASN A 657 36.90 9.11 4.64
CA ASN A 657 35.92 9.69 3.72
C ASN A 657 35.47 11.11 4.12
N VAL A 658 35.68 11.55 5.36
CA VAL A 658 35.30 12.90 5.82
C VAL A 658 35.92 14.01 4.95
N PRO A 659 37.24 14.05 4.71
CA PRO A 659 37.83 15.08 3.84
C PRO A 659 37.37 14.95 2.38
N LEU A 660 37.12 13.72 1.89
CA LEU A 660 36.63 13.49 0.52
C LEU A 660 35.21 14.05 0.34
N PHE A 661 34.34 13.83 1.33
CA PHE A 661 32.98 14.35 1.33
C PHE A 661 32.99 15.89 1.33
N ARG A 662 33.79 16.50 2.23
CA ARG A 662 33.93 17.96 2.29
C ARG A 662 34.37 18.54 0.95
N GLU A 663 35.40 17.96 0.35
CA GLU A 663 35.90 18.41 -0.96
C GLU A 663 34.80 18.29 -2.02
N ALA A 664 34.05 17.18 -2.04
CA ALA A 664 32.98 16.97 -3.00
C ALA A 664 31.85 18.01 -2.87
N ILE A 665 31.42 18.35 -1.65
CA ILE A 665 30.36 19.35 -1.42
C ILE A 665 30.79 20.74 -1.90
N VAL A 666 32.01 21.17 -1.55
CA VAL A 666 32.58 22.46 -2.00
C VAL A 666 32.64 22.51 -3.52
N LEU A 667 33.22 21.48 -4.14
CA LEU A 667 33.36 21.40 -5.59
C LEU A 667 32.02 21.36 -6.33
N ARG A 668 31.01 20.69 -5.78
CA ARG A 668 29.64 20.68 -6.32
C ARG A 668 29.02 22.07 -6.36
N ASP A 669 29.13 22.82 -5.27
CA ASP A 669 28.64 24.21 -5.22
C ASP A 669 29.39 25.11 -6.22
N GLU A 670 30.73 25.01 -6.29
CA GLU A 670 31.53 25.75 -7.27
C GLU A 670 31.08 25.43 -8.71
N ALA A 671 30.95 24.15 -9.04
CA ALA A 671 30.53 23.69 -10.36
C ALA A 671 29.14 24.23 -10.75
N ALA A 672 28.17 24.18 -9.83
CA ALA A 672 26.82 24.68 -10.08
C ALA A 672 26.82 26.19 -10.35
N ARG A 673 27.58 26.97 -9.57
CA ARG A 673 27.71 28.42 -9.76
C ARG A 673 28.42 28.80 -11.05
N LEU A 674 29.41 28.02 -11.48
CA LEU A 674 30.06 28.20 -12.78
C LEU A 674 29.08 28.02 -13.96
N LEU A 675 28.07 27.16 -13.79
CA LEU A 675 26.99 26.97 -14.76
C LEU A 675 25.84 27.99 -14.62
N GLY A 676 25.92 28.91 -13.65
CA GLY A 676 24.90 29.94 -13.42
C GLY A 676 23.75 29.55 -12.49
N TYR A 677 23.84 28.40 -11.81
CA TYR A 677 22.88 28.01 -10.78
C TYR A 677 23.26 28.63 -9.43
N PRO A 678 22.27 28.90 -8.55
CA PRO A 678 22.56 29.47 -7.24
C PRO A 678 23.33 28.52 -6.33
N ASN A 679 23.11 27.20 -6.45
CA ASN A 679 23.74 26.15 -5.66
C ASN A 679 23.57 24.79 -6.36
N HIS A 680 24.15 23.74 -5.80
CA HIS A 680 24.12 22.39 -6.38
C HIS A 680 22.72 21.77 -6.40
N ALA A 681 21.92 21.98 -5.36
CA ALA A 681 20.55 21.45 -5.31
C ALA A 681 19.68 21.99 -6.45
N ALA A 682 19.74 23.29 -6.74
CA ALA A 682 19.03 23.89 -7.87
C ALA A 682 19.45 23.27 -9.21
N PHE A 683 20.74 22.97 -9.38
CA PHE A 683 21.25 22.29 -10.57
C PHE A 683 20.72 20.86 -10.69
N VAL A 684 20.67 20.07 -9.61
CA VAL A 684 20.24 18.67 -9.66
C VAL A 684 18.73 18.52 -9.84
N ILE A 685 17.94 19.35 -9.13
CA ILE A 685 16.50 19.20 -8.98
C ILE A 685 15.71 19.70 -10.20
N GLU A 686 16.29 20.59 -11.01
CA GLU A 686 15.66 21.09 -12.25
C GLU A 686 15.15 19.95 -13.16
N ASP A 687 15.86 18.82 -13.18
CA ASP A 687 15.53 17.67 -14.02
C ASP A 687 14.72 16.57 -13.30
N LYS A 688 14.25 16.83 -12.08
CA LYS A 688 13.45 15.92 -11.25
C LYS A 688 11.96 16.21 -11.36
N MET A 689 11.08 15.43 -10.72
CA MET A 689 9.65 15.79 -10.64
C MET A 689 9.43 17.03 -9.79
N ALA A 690 10.22 17.23 -8.73
CA ALA A 690 10.07 18.37 -7.82
C ALA A 690 10.38 19.75 -8.47
N LYS A 691 11.21 19.77 -9.53
CA LYS A 691 11.66 20.94 -10.32
C LYS A 691 12.44 22.03 -9.58
N THR A 692 12.19 22.29 -8.29
CA THR A 692 12.88 23.33 -7.51
C THR A 692 13.25 22.85 -6.11
N PRO A 693 14.35 23.35 -5.51
CA PRO A 693 14.71 23.07 -4.11
C PRO A 693 13.58 23.45 -3.14
N LYS A 694 12.93 24.61 -3.37
CA LYS A 694 11.79 25.06 -2.56
C LYS A 694 10.66 24.03 -2.49
N THR A 695 10.34 23.35 -3.59
CA THR A 695 9.30 22.29 -3.60
C THR A 695 9.69 21.17 -2.64
N VAL A 696 10.97 20.80 -2.60
CA VAL A 696 11.52 19.76 -1.73
C VAL A 696 11.52 20.23 -0.28
N ASP A 697 11.98 21.45 0.00
CA ASP A 697 12.03 22.00 1.35
C ASP A 697 10.64 22.14 1.97
N ASP A 698 9.67 22.62 1.19
CA ASP A 698 8.27 22.71 1.63
C ASP A 698 7.72 21.32 1.95
N PHE A 699 8.03 20.31 1.12
CA PHE A 699 7.62 18.91 1.33
C PHE A 699 8.25 18.30 2.59
N LEU A 700 9.58 18.36 2.72
CA LEU A 700 10.30 17.82 3.87
C LEU A 700 9.92 18.56 5.17
N GLY A 701 9.72 19.88 5.09
CA GLY A 701 9.31 20.73 6.21
C GLY A 701 7.89 20.44 6.70
N ASP A 702 6.92 20.28 5.80
CA ASP A 702 5.55 19.90 6.17
C ASP A 702 5.52 18.49 6.77
N LEU A 703 6.24 17.53 6.16
CA LEU A 703 6.34 16.17 6.67
C LEU A 703 6.99 16.13 8.06
N ARG A 704 8.07 16.88 8.30
CA ARG A 704 8.70 17.02 9.63
C ARG A 704 7.71 17.56 10.65
N THR A 705 6.96 18.61 10.31
CA THR A 705 6.01 19.26 11.20
C THR A 705 4.88 18.30 11.62
N ARG A 706 4.38 17.48 10.69
CA ARG A 706 3.32 16.51 10.96
C ARG A 706 3.81 15.29 11.73
N LEU A 707 5.03 14.82 11.45
CA LEU A 707 5.60 13.64 12.08
C LEU A 707 6.11 13.88 13.50
N ALA A 708 6.62 15.07 13.80
CA ALA A 708 7.28 15.35 15.08
C ALA A 708 6.43 15.00 16.33
N PRO A 709 5.12 15.33 16.40
CA PRO A 709 4.29 14.93 17.53
C PRO A 709 4.14 13.40 17.67
N GLY A 710 4.02 12.69 16.54
CA GLY A 710 3.95 11.23 16.51
C GLY A 710 5.26 10.60 16.97
N GLY A 711 6.39 11.08 16.44
CA GLY A 711 7.72 10.61 16.81
C GLY A 711 8.03 10.84 18.30
N GLN A 712 7.66 12.01 18.84
CA GLN A 712 7.80 12.27 20.28
C GLN A 712 7.03 11.25 21.13
N LYS A 713 5.80 10.94 20.75
CA LYS A 713 4.96 9.94 21.45
C LYS A 713 5.53 8.52 21.36
N GLU A 714 6.07 8.15 20.20
CA GLU A 714 6.74 6.86 20.01
C GLU A 714 8.00 6.76 20.87
N ILE A 715 8.83 7.82 20.92
CA ILE A 715 10.01 7.89 21.80
C ILE A 715 9.61 7.76 23.27
N GLU A 716 8.58 8.49 23.72
CA GLU A 716 8.07 8.37 25.10
C GLU A 716 7.64 6.94 25.43
N THR A 717 7.02 6.25 24.48
CA THR A 717 6.61 4.85 24.63
C THR A 717 7.83 3.94 24.77
N LEU A 718 8.83 4.10 23.90
CA LEU A 718 10.06 3.32 23.93
C LEU A 718 10.95 3.64 25.15
N GLN A 719 10.93 4.88 25.61
CA GLN A 719 11.62 5.31 26.83
C GLN A 719 10.96 4.72 28.07
N ALA A 720 9.63 4.64 28.13
CA ALA A 720 8.92 3.94 29.19
C ALA A 720 9.26 2.44 29.20
N LEU A 721 9.38 1.82 28.02
CA LEU A 721 9.83 0.43 27.88
C LEU A 721 11.28 0.26 28.37
N LYS A 722 12.19 1.17 27.99
CA LYS A 722 13.57 1.22 28.51
C LYS A 722 13.60 1.27 30.03
N LYS A 723 12.86 2.19 30.63
CA LYS A 723 12.82 2.36 32.08
C LYS A 723 12.34 1.10 32.79
N LYS A 724 11.32 0.44 32.25
CA LYS A 724 10.79 -0.82 32.78
C LYS A 724 11.83 -1.94 32.71
N ASP A 725 12.43 -2.15 31.54
CA ASP A 725 13.46 -3.18 31.32
C ASP A 725 14.69 -2.98 32.22
N LEU A 726 15.20 -1.74 32.32
CA LEU A 726 16.32 -1.42 33.20
C LEU A 726 16.01 -1.70 34.67
N HIS A 727 14.82 -1.31 35.13
CA HIS A 727 14.35 -1.61 36.49
C HIS A 727 14.27 -3.12 36.75
N GLU A 728 13.73 -3.91 35.81
CA GLU A 728 13.66 -5.38 35.91
C GLU A 728 15.05 -6.04 35.95
N ARG A 729 16.04 -5.45 35.27
CA ARG A 729 17.44 -5.91 35.28
C ARG A 729 18.29 -5.35 36.42
N GLY A 730 17.74 -4.47 37.26
CA GLY A 730 18.47 -3.81 38.34
C GLY A 730 19.56 -2.85 37.85
N VAL A 731 19.37 -2.26 36.66
CA VAL A 731 20.27 -1.26 36.07
C VAL A 731 19.67 0.13 36.27
N GLU A 732 20.51 1.12 36.58
CA GLU A 732 20.07 2.51 36.77
C GLU A 732 19.63 3.14 35.43
N ASP A 733 18.53 3.90 35.47
CA ASP A 733 18.01 4.66 34.33
C ASP A 733 18.53 6.11 34.41
N ASP A 734 19.29 6.52 33.40
CA ASP A 734 19.82 7.88 33.28
C ASP A 734 18.81 8.89 32.72
N GLY A 735 17.59 8.43 32.40
CA GLY A 735 16.49 9.27 31.96
C GLY A 735 16.58 9.71 30.50
N HIS A 736 17.52 9.16 29.73
CA HIS A 736 17.73 9.48 28.31
C HIS A 736 17.29 8.34 27.39
N TYR A 737 17.00 8.65 26.13
CA TYR A 737 16.72 7.63 25.11
C TYR A 737 17.68 7.83 23.93
N TYR A 738 18.64 6.91 23.81
CA TYR A 738 19.78 7.12 22.91
C TYR A 738 19.61 6.51 21.52
N LEU A 739 20.41 6.99 20.57
CA LEU A 739 20.46 6.45 19.20
C LEU A 739 20.74 4.92 19.17
N TRP A 740 21.58 4.42 20.07
CA TRP A 740 21.91 2.99 20.21
C TRP A 740 20.85 2.17 20.99
N ASP A 741 19.85 2.82 21.56
CA ASP A 741 18.73 2.17 22.23
C ASP A 741 17.60 1.85 21.25
N ASN A 742 17.48 2.62 20.16
CA ASN A 742 16.34 2.59 19.24
C ASN A 742 16.02 1.19 18.70
N ARG A 743 17.01 0.51 18.10
CA ARG A 743 16.79 -0.82 17.50
C ARG A 743 16.47 -1.90 18.54
N PHE A 744 17.07 -1.80 19.72
CA PHE A 744 16.89 -2.76 20.82
C PHE A 744 15.46 -2.68 21.36
N TYR A 745 15.01 -1.48 21.77
CA TYR A 745 13.67 -1.33 22.34
C TYR A 745 12.56 -1.41 21.29
N ASN A 746 12.82 -1.03 20.03
CA ASN A 746 11.89 -1.32 18.95
C ASN A 746 11.68 -2.84 18.79
N THR A 747 12.76 -3.62 18.81
CA THR A 747 12.67 -5.08 18.72
C THR A 747 11.94 -5.67 19.93
N MET A 748 12.31 -5.24 21.13
CA MET A 748 11.64 -5.65 22.37
C MET A 748 10.15 -5.31 22.36
N GLN A 749 9.76 -4.14 21.85
CA GLN A 749 8.36 -3.74 21.76
C GLN A 749 7.58 -4.67 20.81
N LEU A 750 8.15 -4.97 19.64
CA LEU A 750 7.54 -5.88 18.67
C LEU A 750 7.35 -7.29 19.27
N GLU A 751 8.34 -7.77 20.03
CA GLU A 751 8.29 -9.06 20.70
C GLU A 751 7.27 -9.09 21.86
N GLN A 752 7.27 -8.08 22.74
CA GLN A 752 6.42 -8.04 23.94
C GLN A 752 4.98 -7.64 23.65
N ASP A 753 4.76 -6.56 22.90
CA ASP A 753 3.43 -5.96 22.72
C ASP A 753 2.66 -6.63 21.58
N TYR A 754 3.36 -7.16 20.56
CA TYR A 754 2.75 -7.73 19.36
C TYR A 754 2.94 -9.25 19.23
N GLN A 755 3.64 -9.88 20.19
CA GLN A 755 3.94 -11.32 20.22
C GLN A 755 4.52 -11.81 18.87
N LEU A 756 5.33 -10.95 18.25
CA LEU A 756 5.82 -11.16 16.90
C LEU A 756 7.18 -11.87 16.93
N ASP A 757 7.16 -13.19 16.81
CA ASP A 757 8.37 -13.98 16.60
C ASP A 757 8.67 -14.07 15.10
N GLN A 758 9.65 -13.28 14.63
CA GLN A 758 10.05 -13.25 13.22
C GLN A 758 10.69 -14.57 12.78
N GLU A 759 11.36 -15.30 13.67
CA GLU A 759 11.93 -16.61 13.36
C GLU A 759 10.82 -17.62 13.13
N LEU A 760 9.78 -17.61 13.98
CA LEU A 760 8.57 -18.41 13.77
C LEU A 760 7.84 -18.04 12.47
N ILE A 761 7.64 -16.75 12.19
CA ILE A 761 6.96 -16.29 10.97
C ILE A 761 7.70 -16.74 9.72
N SER A 762 9.04 -16.74 9.75
CA SER A 762 9.86 -17.17 8.62
C SER A 762 9.61 -18.62 8.19
N GLU A 763 9.10 -19.49 9.08
CA GLU A 763 8.76 -20.88 8.77
C GLU A 763 7.70 -21.01 7.67
N TRP A 764 6.90 -19.96 7.45
CA TRP A 764 5.90 -19.86 6.39
C TRP A 764 6.37 -19.15 5.13
N PHE A 765 7.58 -18.60 5.10
CA PHE A 765 8.13 -17.96 3.90
C PHE A 765 9.40 -18.64 3.38
N PRO A 766 9.35 -19.93 3.00
CA PRO A 766 10.40 -20.51 2.17
C PRO A 766 10.59 -19.68 0.90
N LEU A 767 11.85 -19.42 0.54
CA LEU A 767 12.21 -18.55 -0.58
C LEU A 767 11.53 -18.99 -1.89
N GLU A 768 11.60 -20.29 -2.23
CA GLU A 768 11.04 -20.81 -3.49
C GLU A 768 9.52 -20.65 -3.59
N THR A 769 8.79 -20.88 -2.49
CA THR A 769 7.32 -20.72 -2.49
C THR A 769 6.92 -19.26 -2.50
N SER A 770 7.70 -18.40 -1.83
CA SER A 770 7.48 -16.95 -1.82
C SER A 770 7.65 -16.37 -3.22
N ILE A 771 8.74 -16.70 -3.93
CA ILE A 771 8.97 -16.30 -5.33
C ILE A 771 7.80 -16.76 -6.21
N ARG A 772 7.38 -18.02 -6.08
CA ARG A 772 6.27 -18.55 -6.89
C ARG A 772 4.99 -17.76 -6.67
N GLY A 773 4.63 -17.46 -5.42
CA GLY A 773 3.45 -16.66 -5.11
C GLY A 773 3.55 -15.25 -5.67
N MET A 774 4.72 -14.63 -5.60
CA MET A 774 5.00 -13.31 -6.18
C MET A 774 4.87 -13.30 -7.70
N LEU A 775 5.45 -14.28 -8.39
CA LEU A 775 5.30 -14.41 -9.84
C LEU A 775 3.85 -14.64 -10.24
N GLN A 776 3.09 -15.46 -9.50
CA GLN A 776 1.65 -15.67 -9.75
C GLN A 776 0.84 -14.39 -9.61
N ILE A 777 1.18 -13.52 -8.64
CA ILE A 777 0.56 -12.20 -8.54
C ILE A 777 0.77 -11.42 -9.84
N PHE A 778 2.01 -11.35 -10.34
CA PHE A 778 2.32 -10.67 -11.61
C PHE A 778 1.66 -11.32 -12.83
N GLU A 779 1.54 -12.65 -12.87
CA GLU A 779 0.80 -13.35 -13.93
C GLU A 779 -0.65 -12.84 -13.99
N GLU A 780 -1.32 -12.72 -12.84
CA GLU A 780 -2.71 -12.30 -12.75
C GLU A 780 -2.89 -10.80 -12.99
N ILE A 781 -2.12 -9.94 -12.31
CA ILE A 781 -2.35 -8.49 -12.36
C ILE A 781 -1.75 -7.84 -13.61
N PHE A 782 -0.65 -8.37 -14.15
CA PHE A 782 0.04 -7.79 -15.32
C PHE A 782 -0.14 -8.60 -16.59
N GLY A 783 -0.77 -9.78 -16.53
CA GLY A 783 -1.01 -10.61 -17.71
C GLY A 783 0.27 -11.22 -18.26
N LEU A 784 1.13 -11.69 -17.37
CA LEU A 784 2.41 -12.31 -17.69
C LEU A 784 2.32 -13.83 -17.56
N VAL A 785 3.31 -14.52 -18.12
CA VAL A 785 3.54 -15.96 -17.97
C VAL A 785 5.03 -16.16 -17.78
N PHE A 786 5.43 -16.77 -16.66
CA PHE A 786 6.82 -17.07 -16.36
C PHE A 786 7.12 -18.55 -16.63
N VAL A 787 8.07 -18.80 -17.54
CA VAL A 787 8.50 -20.16 -17.88
C VAL A 787 9.94 -20.34 -17.43
N GLN A 788 10.15 -21.19 -16.42
CA GLN A 788 11.48 -21.46 -15.88
C GLN A 788 12.29 -22.32 -16.86
N ILE A 789 13.55 -21.92 -17.08
CA ILE A 789 14.48 -22.58 -17.99
C ILE A 789 15.48 -23.39 -17.16
N THR A 790 15.40 -24.72 -17.23
CA THR A 790 16.20 -25.64 -16.40
C THR A 790 16.70 -26.83 -17.22
N GLY A 791 17.71 -27.55 -16.72
CA GLY A 791 18.18 -28.79 -17.35
C GLY A 791 18.55 -28.62 -18.83
N GLU A 792 18.12 -29.57 -19.68
CA GLU A 792 18.36 -29.55 -21.12
C GLU A 792 17.75 -28.33 -21.83
N ASP A 793 16.67 -27.74 -21.29
CA ASP A 793 16.06 -26.53 -21.87
C ASP A 793 17.03 -25.34 -21.87
N ARG A 794 17.95 -25.28 -20.89
CA ARG A 794 19.01 -24.25 -20.87
C ARG A 794 19.95 -24.41 -22.06
N ALA A 795 20.36 -25.64 -22.39
CA ALA A 795 21.22 -25.90 -23.55
C ALA A 795 20.49 -25.59 -24.87
N ASN A 796 19.18 -25.87 -24.94
CA ASN A 796 18.37 -25.64 -26.14
C ASN A 796 18.18 -24.15 -26.48
N VAL A 797 18.07 -23.28 -25.47
CA VAL A 797 17.93 -21.82 -25.70
C VAL A 797 19.28 -21.10 -25.76
N SER A 798 20.35 -21.73 -25.28
CA SER A 798 21.69 -21.14 -25.31
C SER A 798 22.22 -21.01 -26.74
N PRO A 799 22.72 -19.84 -27.15
CA PRO A 799 23.29 -19.66 -28.48
C PRO A 799 24.60 -20.43 -28.68
N THR A 800 25.25 -20.89 -27.59
CA THR A 800 26.48 -21.72 -27.65
C THR A 800 26.19 -23.22 -27.61
N GLY A 801 24.93 -23.61 -27.40
CA GLY A 801 24.53 -25.00 -27.14
C GLY A 801 24.91 -25.51 -25.74
N LYS A 802 25.52 -24.68 -24.89
CA LYS A 802 25.86 -25.02 -23.50
C LYS A 802 24.99 -24.21 -22.54
N GLY A 803 24.22 -24.90 -21.70
CA GLY A 803 23.30 -24.26 -20.77
C GLY A 803 23.97 -23.46 -19.65
N ASP A 804 25.21 -23.79 -19.30
CA ASP A 804 25.96 -23.07 -18.26
C ASP A 804 26.51 -21.74 -18.77
N ASP A 805 26.63 -21.55 -20.09
CA ASP A 805 27.15 -20.31 -20.68
C ASP A 805 26.14 -19.15 -20.56
N ILE A 806 24.88 -19.39 -20.20
CA ILE A 806 23.84 -18.36 -20.05
C ILE A 806 23.58 -17.98 -18.58
N ILE A 807 24.40 -18.46 -17.65
CA ILE A 807 24.38 -18.12 -16.23
C ILE A 807 25.82 -17.85 -15.74
N TRP A 808 26.00 -16.98 -14.76
CA TRP A 808 27.32 -16.70 -14.16
C TRP A 808 27.61 -17.54 -12.91
N HIS A 809 26.59 -18.23 -12.38
CA HIS A 809 26.71 -19.06 -11.19
C HIS A 809 25.63 -20.16 -11.17
N PRO A 810 25.90 -21.39 -10.66
CA PRO A 810 24.93 -22.50 -10.68
C PRO A 810 23.62 -22.24 -9.94
N ASP A 811 23.65 -21.40 -8.90
CA ASP A 811 22.48 -21.03 -8.09
C ASP A 811 21.53 -20.04 -8.82
N VAL A 812 21.91 -19.54 -9.99
CA VAL A 812 21.10 -18.55 -10.74
C VAL A 812 19.92 -19.24 -11.42
N GLN A 813 18.73 -18.73 -11.15
CA GLN A 813 17.50 -19.17 -11.83
C GLN A 813 17.21 -18.26 -13.03
N VAL A 814 16.72 -18.85 -14.12
CA VAL A 814 16.41 -18.13 -15.36
C VAL A 814 14.97 -18.41 -15.78
N PHE A 815 14.23 -17.35 -16.12
CA PHE A 815 12.86 -17.42 -16.63
C PHE A 815 12.78 -16.71 -17.97
N SER A 816 12.10 -17.34 -18.94
CA SER A 816 11.55 -16.63 -20.09
C SER A 816 10.17 -16.08 -19.73
N VAL A 817 9.94 -14.81 -20.03
CA VAL A 817 8.71 -14.09 -19.66
C VAL A 817 7.93 -13.78 -20.92
N TRP A 818 6.61 -14.01 -20.85
CA TRP A 818 5.70 -13.87 -21.97
C TRP A 818 4.44 -13.13 -21.55
N ASP A 819 3.74 -12.55 -22.51
CA ASP A 819 2.36 -12.13 -22.34
C ASP A 819 1.43 -13.36 -22.26
N ASP A 820 0.32 -13.23 -21.57
CA ASP A 820 -0.71 -14.27 -21.53
C ASP A 820 -1.46 -14.41 -22.86
N SER A 821 -2.46 -15.31 -22.93
CA SER A 821 -3.26 -15.47 -24.14
C SER A 821 -4.03 -14.21 -24.52
N ASP A 822 -4.48 -13.45 -23.54
CA ASP A 822 -5.37 -12.31 -23.71
C ASP A 822 -4.60 -11.09 -24.22
N ALA A 823 -3.30 -11.01 -23.89
CA ALA A 823 -2.35 -10.02 -24.41
C ALA A 823 -1.56 -10.51 -25.65
N GLY A 824 -1.96 -11.63 -26.27
CA GLY A 824 -1.43 -12.06 -27.57
C GLY A 824 -0.20 -12.96 -27.52
N SER A 825 0.21 -13.43 -26.33
CA SER A 825 1.30 -14.40 -26.15
C SER A 825 2.66 -13.96 -26.70
N GLY A 826 2.91 -12.65 -26.75
CA GLY A 826 4.20 -12.08 -27.15
C GLY A 826 5.31 -12.39 -26.16
N PHE A 827 6.55 -12.48 -26.64
CA PHE A 827 7.71 -12.57 -25.75
C PHE A 827 7.93 -11.22 -25.06
N VAL A 828 8.31 -11.23 -23.78
CA VAL A 828 8.54 -10.02 -22.99
C VAL A 828 10.03 -9.83 -22.71
N GLY A 829 10.74 -10.88 -22.28
CA GLY A 829 12.16 -10.80 -21.94
C GLY A 829 12.64 -11.94 -21.05
N TYR A 830 13.80 -11.77 -20.43
CA TYR A 830 14.39 -12.73 -19.50
C TYR A 830 14.54 -12.18 -18.07
N LEU A 831 14.13 -12.96 -17.09
CA LEU A 831 14.32 -12.67 -15.67
C LEU A 831 15.33 -13.64 -15.06
N TYR A 832 16.38 -13.10 -14.45
CA TYR A 832 17.39 -13.83 -13.71
C TYR A 832 17.23 -13.58 -12.22
N LEU A 833 17.34 -14.62 -11.39
CA LEU A 833 17.31 -14.50 -9.93
C LEU A 833 18.61 -15.09 -9.34
N ASP A 834 19.42 -14.23 -8.72
CA ASP A 834 20.64 -14.56 -8.00
C ASP A 834 20.49 -14.18 -6.51
N LEU A 835 20.04 -15.12 -5.71
CA LEU A 835 19.40 -14.81 -4.42
C LEU A 835 20.24 -15.11 -3.18
N HIS A 836 21.40 -15.75 -3.34
CA HIS A 836 22.21 -16.23 -2.23
C HIS A 836 23.54 -15.50 -2.09
N PRO A 837 24.05 -15.28 -0.86
CA PRO A 837 25.34 -14.64 -0.64
C PRO A 837 26.48 -15.57 -1.05
N ARG A 838 27.59 -14.95 -1.50
CA ARG A 838 28.88 -15.59 -1.76
C ARG A 838 29.98 -14.54 -1.85
N ASP A 839 31.22 -14.96 -1.71
CA ASP A 839 32.38 -14.07 -1.80
C ASP A 839 32.45 -13.35 -3.15
N GLY A 840 32.73 -12.05 -3.10
CA GLY A 840 32.83 -11.20 -4.28
C GLY A 840 31.50 -10.77 -4.91
N LYS A 841 30.36 -11.24 -4.39
CA LYS A 841 29.02 -10.78 -4.83
C LYS A 841 28.63 -9.47 -4.16
N TYR A 842 27.91 -8.63 -4.88
CA TYR A 842 27.25 -7.44 -4.38
C TYR A 842 26.40 -7.72 -3.13
N GLY A 843 26.69 -7.00 -2.04
CA GLY A 843 26.18 -7.29 -0.70
C GLY A 843 24.78 -6.75 -0.37
N HIS A 844 24.20 -5.92 -1.23
CA HIS A 844 22.83 -5.39 -1.05
C HIS A 844 21.83 -6.09 -1.98
N ALA A 845 20.54 -5.82 -1.78
CA ALA A 845 19.50 -6.20 -2.72
C ALA A 845 19.42 -5.14 -3.84
N ALA A 846 19.34 -5.58 -5.09
CA ALA A 846 19.22 -4.69 -6.25
C ALA A 846 18.70 -5.45 -7.49
N ASN A 847 18.10 -4.70 -8.42
CA ASN A 847 17.83 -5.15 -9.79
C ASN A 847 18.81 -4.51 -10.79
N PHE A 848 19.41 -5.34 -11.64
CA PHE A 848 20.34 -4.92 -12.70
C PHE A 848 19.71 -5.13 -14.08
N ASN A 849 19.62 -4.08 -14.90
CA ASN A 849 19.32 -4.23 -16.32
C ASN A 849 20.55 -4.85 -17.02
N LEU A 850 20.44 -6.09 -17.49
CA LEU A 850 21.52 -6.77 -18.22
C LEU A 850 21.53 -6.38 -19.70
N GLN A 851 20.35 -6.26 -20.29
CA GLN A 851 20.16 -5.81 -21.67
C GLN A 851 18.87 -4.98 -21.74
N PRO A 852 18.89 -3.78 -22.34
CA PRO A 852 17.69 -2.98 -22.48
C PRO A 852 16.82 -3.43 -23.67
N GLY A 853 15.52 -3.21 -23.56
CA GLY A 853 14.56 -3.35 -24.64
C GLY A 853 14.38 -2.05 -25.43
N PHE A 854 14.43 -2.13 -26.76
CA PHE A 854 14.29 -0.97 -27.65
C PHE A 854 13.82 -1.38 -29.05
N ILE A 855 13.52 -0.40 -29.90
CA ILE A 855 13.21 -0.62 -31.31
C ILE A 855 14.50 -0.50 -32.14
N THR A 856 14.86 -1.57 -32.85
CA THR A 856 16.05 -1.60 -33.70
C THR A 856 15.85 -0.79 -34.98
N ALA A 857 16.93 -0.51 -35.71
CA ALA A 857 16.89 0.29 -36.94
C ALA A 857 15.99 -0.27 -38.06
N ASN A 858 15.67 -1.58 -38.02
CA ASN A 858 14.76 -2.21 -38.99
C ASN A 858 13.28 -2.20 -38.53
N GLY A 859 12.99 -1.60 -37.36
CA GLY A 859 11.65 -1.50 -36.79
C GLY A 859 11.22 -2.70 -35.93
N THR A 860 12.07 -3.71 -35.73
CA THR A 860 11.76 -4.83 -34.82
C THR A 860 12.17 -4.53 -33.39
N ARG A 861 11.49 -5.18 -32.44
CA ARG A 861 11.79 -5.05 -31.01
C ARG A 861 12.94 -5.97 -30.61
N ARG A 862 13.92 -5.41 -29.88
CA ARG A 862 14.83 -6.17 -29.03
C ARG A 862 14.24 -6.29 -27.63
N TYR A 863 14.35 -7.46 -27.01
CA TYR A 863 13.75 -7.76 -25.72
C TYR A 863 14.78 -7.64 -24.58
N PRO A 864 14.36 -7.14 -23.41
CA PRO A 864 15.25 -6.97 -22.28
C PRO A 864 15.62 -8.27 -21.56
N ALA A 865 16.70 -8.19 -20.79
CA ALA A 865 17.08 -9.16 -19.78
C ALA A 865 17.44 -8.41 -18.48
N THR A 866 16.92 -8.88 -17.35
CA THR A 866 17.13 -8.25 -16.03
C THR A 866 17.56 -9.28 -14.99
N ALA A 867 18.35 -8.86 -14.01
CA ALA A 867 18.84 -9.70 -12.93
C ALA A 867 18.52 -9.14 -11.56
N LEU A 868 17.80 -9.93 -10.78
CA LEU A 868 17.60 -9.71 -9.36
C LEU A 868 18.78 -10.26 -8.58
N VAL A 869 19.44 -9.42 -7.79
CA VAL A 869 20.58 -9.80 -6.94
C VAL A 869 20.19 -9.54 -5.49
N CYS A 870 20.12 -10.61 -4.69
CA CYS A 870 19.80 -10.57 -3.26
C CYS A 870 20.74 -11.48 -2.45
N ASN A 871 20.64 -11.45 -1.12
CA ASN A 871 21.58 -12.16 -0.23
C ASN A 871 20.87 -12.97 0.88
N PHE A 872 19.82 -13.71 0.52
CA PHE A 872 19.08 -14.57 1.45
C PHE A 872 19.86 -15.85 1.76
N SER A 873 19.77 -16.32 3.01
CA SER A 873 20.48 -17.51 3.49
C SER A 873 20.26 -18.72 2.57
N LYS A 874 21.31 -19.52 2.34
CA LYS A 874 21.19 -20.75 1.54
C LYS A 874 20.38 -21.82 2.27
N PRO A 875 19.67 -22.69 1.53
CA PRO A 875 19.04 -23.87 2.13
C PRO A 875 20.09 -24.84 2.69
N THR A 876 19.70 -25.57 3.73
CA THR A 876 20.44 -26.70 4.31
C THR A 876 19.67 -28.00 4.07
N PRO A 877 20.27 -29.18 4.29
CA PRO A 877 19.55 -30.46 4.19
C PRO A 877 18.34 -30.56 5.13
N LYS A 878 18.33 -29.84 6.24
CA LYS A 878 17.28 -29.90 7.28
C LYS A 878 16.32 -28.71 7.29
N LYS A 879 16.68 -27.58 6.68
CA LYS A 879 15.89 -26.34 6.69
C LYS A 879 16.08 -25.60 5.35
N PRO A 880 15.01 -25.25 4.62
CA PRO A 880 15.16 -24.45 3.40
C PRO A 880 15.57 -23.01 3.72
N SER A 881 15.84 -22.22 2.69
CA SER A 881 15.99 -20.77 2.84
C SER A 881 14.67 -20.17 3.30
N LEU A 882 14.63 -19.60 4.50
CA LEU A 882 13.44 -18.97 5.08
C LEU A 882 13.64 -17.46 5.13
N LEU A 883 12.61 -16.72 4.71
CA LEU A 883 12.63 -15.27 4.69
C LEU A 883 11.89 -14.71 5.91
N LYS A 884 12.50 -13.71 6.55
CA LYS A 884 11.79 -12.83 7.47
C LYS A 884 10.83 -11.93 6.68
N HIS A 885 9.84 -11.37 7.35
CA HIS A 885 8.81 -10.58 6.65
C HIS A 885 9.40 -9.36 5.91
N ASP A 886 10.40 -8.70 6.49
CA ASP A 886 11.14 -7.60 5.84
C ASP A 886 11.93 -8.05 4.60
N GLU A 887 12.44 -9.28 4.60
CA GLU A 887 13.09 -9.89 3.43
C GLU A 887 12.07 -10.24 2.33
N VAL A 888 10.85 -10.65 2.70
CA VAL A 888 9.73 -10.84 1.75
C VAL A 888 9.35 -9.51 1.09
N VAL A 889 9.26 -8.43 1.86
CA VAL A 889 9.01 -7.07 1.33
C VAL A 889 10.13 -6.66 0.39
N THR A 890 11.39 -6.85 0.80
CA THR A 890 12.57 -6.52 -0.03
C THR A 890 12.58 -7.30 -1.34
N LEU A 891 12.33 -8.61 -1.30
CA LEU A 891 12.25 -9.44 -2.50
C LEU A 891 11.17 -8.93 -3.48
N PHE A 892 10.01 -8.50 -2.97
CA PHE A 892 8.93 -8.01 -3.80
C PHE A 892 9.18 -6.60 -4.35
N HIS A 893 9.85 -5.74 -3.58
CA HIS A 893 10.36 -4.44 -4.01
C HIS A 893 11.27 -4.60 -5.23
N GLU A 894 12.31 -5.43 -5.11
CA GLU A 894 13.30 -5.62 -6.17
C GLU A 894 12.68 -6.30 -7.40
N LEU A 895 11.77 -7.27 -7.20
CA LEU A 895 11.00 -7.83 -8.31
C LEU A 895 10.17 -6.75 -9.00
N GLY A 896 9.68 -5.74 -8.28
CA GLY A 896 9.02 -4.58 -8.88
C GLY A 896 9.89 -3.85 -9.89
N HIS A 897 11.17 -3.61 -9.57
CA HIS A 897 12.14 -3.05 -10.51
C HIS A 897 12.38 -3.98 -11.71
N GLY A 898 12.54 -5.29 -11.47
CA GLY A 898 12.70 -6.27 -12.53
C GLY A 898 11.49 -6.34 -13.48
N ILE A 899 10.27 -6.23 -12.95
CA ILE A 899 9.05 -6.17 -13.77
C ILE A 899 8.99 -4.86 -14.56
N HIS A 900 9.34 -3.72 -13.94
CA HIS A 900 9.40 -2.44 -14.65
C HIS A 900 10.36 -2.51 -15.85
N ASP A 901 11.53 -3.11 -15.65
CA ASP A 901 12.51 -3.35 -16.71
C ASP A 901 11.93 -4.22 -17.84
N LEU A 902 11.40 -5.40 -17.49
CA LEU A 902 10.86 -6.37 -18.44
C LEU A 902 9.74 -5.80 -19.32
N VAL A 903 8.80 -5.08 -18.72
CA VAL A 903 7.60 -4.64 -19.45
C VAL A 903 7.81 -3.32 -20.19
N SER A 904 8.86 -2.55 -19.89
CA SER A 904 9.16 -1.27 -20.55
C SER A 904 9.21 -1.38 -22.07
N LYS A 905 8.56 -0.46 -22.78
CA LYS A 905 8.42 -0.46 -24.25
C LYS A 905 8.86 0.90 -24.82
N THR A 906 10.17 1.09 -24.96
CA THR A 906 10.77 2.32 -25.48
C THR A 906 11.36 2.14 -26.88
N THR A 907 11.55 3.24 -27.59
CA THR A 907 12.26 3.29 -28.87
C THR A 907 13.76 3.31 -28.65
N TYR A 908 14.22 4.01 -27.61
CA TYR A 908 15.64 4.16 -27.27
C TYR A 908 15.98 3.49 -25.94
N SER A 909 17.17 2.88 -25.85
CA SER A 909 17.71 2.24 -24.65
C SER A 909 17.88 3.23 -23.49
N LEU A 910 18.17 4.50 -23.81
CA LEU A 910 18.31 5.59 -22.84
C LEU A 910 17.11 5.70 -21.90
N PHE A 911 15.91 5.42 -22.39
CA PHE A 911 14.66 5.51 -21.62
C PHE A 911 14.15 4.16 -21.11
N HIS A 912 14.86 3.07 -21.40
CA HIS A 912 14.37 1.73 -21.07
C HIS A 912 14.35 1.47 -19.55
N GLY A 913 13.35 0.70 -19.12
CA GLY A 913 13.28 0.16 -17.77
C GLY A 913 13.15 1.25 -16.72
N THR A 914 13.97 1.13 -15.67
CA THR A 914 13.97 2.03 -14.52
C THR A 914 14.68 3.36 -14.76
N ASN A 915 15.09 3.67 -16.01
CA ASN A 915 15.72 4.95 -16.40
C ASN A 915 14.73 6.14 -16.39
N THR A 916 14.05 6.31 -15.27
CA THR A 916 13.16 7.41 -14.91
C THR A 916 13.89 8.42 -14.02
N VAL A 917 13.25 9.55 -13.71
CA VAL A 917 13.79 10.51 -12.73
C VAL A 917 13.92 9.88 -11.34
N ARG A 918 14.99 10.23 -10.62
CA ARG A 918 15.35 9.63 -9.31
C ARG A 918 14.28 9.78 -8.23
N ASP A 919 13.47 10.82 -8.27
CA ASP A 919 12.37 11.06 -7.32
C ASP A 919 11.05 10.36 -7.72
N PHE A 920 11.10 9.50 -8.75
CA PHE A 920 10.02 8.62 -9.18
C PHE A 920 10.40 7.14 -9.19
N VAL A 921 11.68 6.80 -9.43
CA VAL A 921 12.12 5.42 -9.72
C VAL A 921 11.69 4.39 -8.67
N GLU A 922 11.57 4.80 -7.40
CA GLU A 922 11.13 3.93 -6.30
C GLU A 922 9.61 3.84 -6.14
N ALA A 923 8.83 4.70 -6.80
CA ALA A 923 7.37 4.70 -6.64
C ALA A 923 6.74 3.39 -7.15
N PRO A 924 7.18 2.82 -8.30
CA PRO A 924 6.69 1.51 -8.73
C PRO A 924 6.98 0.34 -7.78
N SER A 925 8.20 0.25 -7.26
CA SER A 925 8.63 -0.83 -6.37
C SER A 925 7.95 -0.73 -5.00
N GLN A 926 7.94 0.48 -4.41
CA GLN A 926 7.28 0.75 -3.13
C GLN A 926 5.76 0.55 -3.19
N MET A 927 5.13 0.78 -4.34
CA MET A 927 3.69 0.52 -4.50
C MET A 927 3.41 -0.98 -4.32
N LEU A 928 4.26 -1.84 -4.90
CA LEU A 928 4.10 -3.29 -4.84
C LEU A 928 4.34 -3.87 -3.45
N GLU A 929 5.17 -3.24 -2.61
CA GLU A 929 5.37 -3.64 -1.20
C GLU A 929 4.04 -3.79 -0.43
N ASN A 930 3.01 -3.02 -0.79
CA ASN A 930 1.68 -3.10 -0.16
C ASN A 930 1.02 -4.49 -0.24
N TRP A 931 1.36 -5.34 -1.22
CA TRP A 931 0.84 -6.72 -1.27
C TRP A 931 1.40 -7.57 -0.12
N CYS A 932 2.64 -7.32 0.30
CA CYS A 932 3.24 -7.96 1.48
C CYS A 932 2.61 -7.50 2.80
N TRP A 933 1.69 -6.54 2.75
CA TRP A 933 0.92 -6.05 3.90
C TRP A 933 -0.58 -6.30 3.78
N THR A 934 -1.03 -6.92 2.69
CA THR A 934 -2.45 -7.22 2.48
C THR A 934 -2.77 -8.64 3.00
N PRO A 935 -3.77 -8.84 3.88
CA PRO A 935 -3.97 -10.12 4.56
C PRO A 935 -4.15 -11.32 3.62
N ALA A 936 -4.92 -11.18 2.55
CA ALA A 936 -5.15 -12.27 1.60
C ALA A 936 -3.88 -12.62 0.80
N GLN A 937 -3.09 -11.61 0.45
CA GLN A 937 -1.85 -11.76 -0.30
C GLN A 937 -0.75 -12.38 0.59
N LEU A 938 -0.60 -11.92 1.83
CA LEU A 938 0.26 -12.55 2.84
C LEU A 938 -0.07 -14.04 2.99
N ALA A 939 -1.34 -14.40 3.09
CA ALA A 939 -1.76 -15.79 3.13
C ALA A 939 -1.36 -16.56 1.85
N SER A 940 -1.53 -15.96 0.68
CA SER A 940 -1.17 -16.60 -0.61
C SER A 940 0.34 -16.76 -0.83
N LEU A 941 1.15 -15.87 -0.27
CA LEU A 941 2.61 -15.94 -0.32
C LEU A 941 3.17 -16.96 0.68
N SER A 942 2.38 -17.32 1.68
CA SER A 942 2.80 -18.18 2.78
C SER A 942 2.60 -19.67 2.52
N ARG A 943 3.61 -20.48 2.83
CA ARG A 943 3.52 -21.93 2.93
C ARG A 943 4.54 -22.47 3.93
N HIS A 944 4.07 -23.17 4.97
CA HIS A 944 4.94 -23.73 5.99
C HIS A 944 5.90 -24.77 5.44
N TYR A 945 7.19 -24.66 5.79
CA TYR A 945 8.25 -25.45 5.17
C TYR A 945 8.14 -26.97 5.42
N SER A 946 7.51 -27.38 6.52
CA SER A 946 7.23 -28.80 6.83
C SER A 946 6.24 -29.49 5.86
N TYR A 947 5.69 -28.75 4.89
CA TYR A 947 4.84 -29.29 3.82
C TYR A 947 5.58 -29.41 2.48
N LEU A 948 6.85 -29.00 2.40
CA LEU A 948 7.62 -29.05 1.16
C LEU A 948 8.20 -30.42 0.86
N SER A 949 8.69 -31.15 1.87
CA SER A 949 9.20 -32.51 1.72
C SER A 949 9.10 -33.33 3.02
N PRO A 950 9.13 -34.68 2.94
CA PRO A 950 9.18 -35.54 4.13
C PRO A 950 10.41 -35.27 5.02
N GLU A 951 11.55 -34.95 4.42
CA GLU A 951 12.80 -34.66 5.14
C GLU A 951 12.67 -33.38 5.97
N TYR A 952 12.10 -32.32 5.39
CA TYR A 952 11.82 -31.08 6.11
C TYR A 952 10.75 -31.24 7.18
N ALA A 953 9.73 -32.09 6.94
CA ALA A 953 8.76 -32.43 7.96
C ALA A 953 9.43 -33.11 9.17
N ALA A 954 10.28 -34.12 8.93
CA ALA A 954 11.00 -34.83 9.98
C ALA A 954 11.99 -33.92 10.73
N ALA A 955 12.71 -33.04 10.02
CA ALA A 955 13.64 -32.10 10.62
C ALA A 955 12.93 -31.06 11.49
N TRP A 956 11.76 -30.57 11.06
CA TRP A 956 10.92 -29.70 11.89
C TRP A 956 10.40 -30.43 13.13
N GLU A 957 9.90 -31.66 12.99
CA GLU A 957 9.44 -32.47 14.14
C GLU A 957 10.59 -32.75 15.14
N GLU A 958 11.82 -32.92 14.65
CA GLU A 958 13.01 -33.06 15.47
C GLU A 958 13.32 -31.75 16.23
N SER A 959 13.28 -30.59 15.57
CA SER A 959 13.55 -29.29 16.21
C SER A 959 12.51 -28.92 17.27
N GLN A 960 11.27 -29.37 17.12
CA GLN A 960 10.23 -29.15 18.13
C GLN A 960 10.44 -29.99 19.41
N LYS A 961 11.13 -31.14 19.35
CA LYS A 961 11.41 -31.97 20.54
C LYS A 961 12.38 -31.31 21.51
N SER A 962 13.25 -30.43 21.03
CA SER A 962 14.14 -29.60 21.86
C SER A 962 13.57 -28.22 22.20
N SER A 963 12.39 -27.88 21.68
CA SER A 963 11.74 -26.58 21.86
C SER A 963 10.80 -26.60 23.07
N THR A 964 10.99 -25.67 24.01
CA THR A 964 10.08 -25.44 25.16
C THR A 964 8.91 -24.53 24.81
N THR A 965 8.73 -24.17 23.53
CA THR A 965 7.71 -23.22 23.08
C THR A 965 6.31 -23.86 23.06
N ALA A 966 5.27 -23.05 23.27
CA ALA A 966 3.87 -23.49 23.25
C ALA A 966 3.42 -24.10 21.89
N ALA A 967 4.19 -23.92 20.82
CA ALA A 967 3.95 -24.49 19.50
C ALA A 967 4.15 -26.03 19.47
N ALA A 968 5.13 -26.55 20.22
CA ALA A 968 5.40 -27.99 20.32
C ALA A 968 4.20 -28.78 20.91
N ALA A 969 3.29 -28.11 21.64
CA ALA A 969 2.10 -28.72 22.24
C ALA A 969 0.89 -28.83 21.29
N LYS A 970 0.89 -28.16 20.12
CA LYS A 970 -0.29 -28.05 19.23
C LYS A 970 -0.24 -28.93 17.97
N GLY A 971 0.82 -29.74 17.80
CA GLY A 971 0.98 -30.60 16.62
C GLY A 971 1.50 -29.85 15.39
N LYS A 972 1.42 -30.47 14.20
CA LYS A 972 1.94 -29.89 12.95
C LYS A 972 1.22 -28.55 12.63
N PRO A 973 1.96 -27.47 12.30
CA PRO A 973 1.41 -26.14 12.02
C PRO A 973 0.53 -26.15 10.77
N SER A 974 -0.32 -25.13 10.61
CA SER A 974 -1.11 -24.97 9.39
C SER A 974 -0.23 -24.74 8.18
N GLU A 975 -0.64 -25.28 7.02
CA GLU A 975 0.10 -25.11 5.77
C GLU A 975 0.23 -23.64 5.34
N SER A 976 -0.82 -22.84 5.48
CA SER A 976 -0.75 -21.37 5.28
C SER A 976 -0.59 -20.65 6.62
N LEU A 977 -0.10 -19.40 6.57
CA LEU A 977 0.11 -18.57 7.75
C LEU A 977 -1.23 -18.36 8.49
N PRO A 978 -1.31 -18.67 9.80
CA PRO A 978 -2.52 -18.47 10.59
C PRO A 978 -3.01 -17.03 10.56
N GLN A 979 -4.34 -16.86 10.58
CA GLN A 979 -4.96 -15.53 10.57
C GLN A 979 -4.51 -14.65 11.74
N GLU A 980 -4.23 -15.24 12.89
CA GLU A 980 -3.70 -14.54 14.07
C GLU A 980 -2.33 -13.92 13.80
N LEU A 981 -1.39 -14.68 13.23
CA LEU A 981 -0.07 -14.18 12.84
C LEU A 981 -0.15 -13.13 11.73
N ILE A 982 -1.04 -13.31 10.75
CA ILE A 982 -1.31 -12.28 9.73
C ILE A 982 -1.74 -10.96 10.38
N GLN A 983 -2.67 -11.01 11.35
CA GLN A 983 -3.11 -9.80 12.05
C GLN A 983 -1.99 -9.19 12.89
N SER A 984 -1.11 -10.00 13.50
CA SER A 984 0.07 -9.49 14.22
C SER A 984 1.02 -8.75 13.28
N ILE A 985 1.39 -9.34 12.14
CA ILE A 985 2.24 -8.69 11.13
C ILE A 985 1.63 -7.36 10.67
N ILE A 986 0.35 -7.36 10.31
CA ILE A 986 -0.32 -6.15 9.81
C ILE A 986 -0.35 -5.04 10.87
N LYS A 987 -0.59 -5.38 12.14
CA LYS A 987 -0.57 -4.40 13.24
C LYS A 987 0.81 -3.76 13.43
N THR A 988 1.88 -4.48 13.07
CA THR A 988 3.24 -3.96 13.20
C THR A 988 3.69 -3.06 12.05
N ARG A 989 2.91 -2.97 10.96
CA ARG A 989 3.27 -2.17 9.78
C ARG A 989 3.63 -0.73 10.13
N HIS A 990 2.88 -0.13 11.06
CA HIS A 990 2.99 1.28 11.42
C HIS A 990 3.53 1.50 12.83
N VAL A 991 4.19 0.49 13.41
CA VAL A 991 4.81 0.63 14.73
C VAL A 991 6.13 1.37 14.57
N ASN A 992 6.26 2.50 15.26
CA ASN A 992 7.45 3.36 15.23
C ASN A 992 7.76 3.96 13.84
N ASP A 993 6.72 4.09 13.02
CA ASP A 993 6.81 4.68 11.68
C ASP A 993 7.20 6.15 11.74
N ALA A 994 6.76 6.88 12.77
CA ALA A 994 7.06 8.31 12.82
C ALA A 994 8.56 8.55 13.09
N ILE A 995 9.17 7.85 14.05
CA ILE A 995 10.62 7.95 14.29
C ILE A 995 11.44 7.39 13.13
N PHE A 996 10.94 6.35 12.44
CA PHE A 996 11.58 5.83 11.23
C PHE A 996 11.61 6.89 10.13
N ASN A 997 10.46 7.53 9.84
CA ASN A 997 10.36 8.56 8.81
C ASN A 997 11.08 9.85 9.22
N LEU A 998 11.14 10.21 10.51
CA LEU A 998 11.97 11.32 10.99
C LEU A 998 13.47 11.06 10.76
N ARG A 999 13.93 9.81 10.84
CA ARG A 999 15.30 9.46 10.43
C ARG A 999 15.51 9.63 8.92
N GLN A 1000 14.54 9.24 8.08
CA GLN A 1000 14.62 9.47 6.63
C GLN A 1000 14.61 10.97 6.30
N LEU A 1001 13.83 11.75 7.04
CA LEU A 1001 13.82 13.22 6.95
C LEU A 1001 15.17 13.83 7.35
N HIS A 1002 15.85 13.29 8.36
CA HIS A 1002 17.21 13.74 8.71
C HIS A 1002 18.13 13.62 7.50
N PHE A 1003 18.13 12.49 6.81
CA PHE A 1003 18.95 12.30 5.62
C PHE A 1003 18.57 13.24 4.48
N GLY A 1004 17.27 13.37 4.17
CA GLY A 1004 16.80 14.28 3.12
C GLY A 1004 17.13 15.74 3.42
N ILE A 1005 16.87 16.20 4.65
CA ILE A 1005 17.14 17.59 5.05
C ILE A 1005 18.64 17.85 5.13
N PHE A 1006 19.46 16.92 5.63
CA PHE A 1006 20.92 17.06 5.62
C PHE A 1006 21.45 17.18 4.20
N ASP A 1007 21.03 16.29 3.29
CA ASP A 1007 21.41 16.30 1.88
C ASP A 1007 21.09 17.63 1.22
N MET A 1008 19.86 18.14 1.39
CA MET A 1008 19.48 19.45 0.86
C MET A 1008 20.33 20.57 1.49
N THR A 1009 20.46 20.59 2.81
CA THR A 1009 21.19 21.66 3.54
C THR A 1009 22.64 21.78 3.08
N VAL A 1010 23.37 20.67 2.89
CA VAL A 1010 24.78 20.73 2.45
C VAL A 1010 24.93 21.14 0.98
N HIS A 1011 23.87 21.02 0.17
CA HIS A 1011 23.88 21.36 -1.25
C HIS A 1011 23.17 22.69 -1.58
N GLU A 1012 22.73 23.45 -0.56
CA GLU A 1012 21.90 24.65 -0.72
C GLU A 1012 22.51 25.97 -0.23
N GLY A 1013 23.80 25.98 0.13
CA GLY A 1013 24.46 27.18 0.66
C GLY A 1013 24.18 28.45 -0.15
N GLN A 1014 23.95 29.57 0.55
CA GLN A 1014 23.61 30.84 -0.09
C GLN A 1014 24.82 31.42 -0.84
N SER A 1015 26.02 31.11 -0.36
CA SER A 1015 27.29 31.47 -0.99
C SER A 1015 28.31 30.34 -0.91
N HIS A 1016 29.31 30.37 -1.79
CA HIS A 1016 30.40 29.40 -1.76
C HIS A 1016 31.19 29.44 -0.44
N ASP A 1017 31.45 30.64 0.09
CA ASP A 1017 32.13 30.87 1.38
C ASP A 1017 31.40 30.23 2.57
N GLU A 1018 30.06 30.15 2.52
CA GLU A 1018 29.27 29.46 3.53
C GLU A 1018 29.51 27.95 3.50
N ILE A 1019 29.53 27.35 2.31
CA ILE A 1019 29.83 25.93 2.12
C ILE A 1019 31.26 25.60 2.56
N GLU A 1020 32.23 26.44 2.19
CA GLU A 1020 33.64 26.27 2.58
C GLU A 1020 33.85 26.30 4.10
N LYS A 1021 33.00 27.01 4.85
CA LYS A 1021 33.08 27.13 6.32
C LYS A 1021 32.20 26.13 7.06
N LEU A 1022 31.41 25.33 6.36
CA LEU A 1022 30.46 24.40 6.97
C LEU A 1022 31.19 23.32 7.78
N ARG A 1023 30.76 23.09 9.02
CA ARG A 1023 31.19 21.96 9.86
C ARG A 1023 30.23 20.81 9.61
N ILE A 1024 30.51 20.02 8.57
CA ILE A 1024 29.55 19.06 8.00
C ILE A 1024 29.17 17.96 9.00
N SER A 1025 30.13 17.33 9.68
CA SER A 1025 29.85 16.25 10.65
C SER A 1025 29.07 16.78 11.86
N GLU A 1026 29.39 17.99 12.31
CA GLU A 1026 28.62 18.69 13.37
C GLU A 1026 27.18 18.94 12.91
N LEU A 1027 26.99 19.46 11.70
CA LEU A 1027 25.68 19.69 11.11
C LEU A 1027 24.87 18.38 10.99
N TYR A 1028 25.52 17.30 10.55
CA TYR A 1028 24.89 15.98 10.41
C TYR A 1028 24.32 15.51 11.74
N ASN A 1029 25.11 15.52 12.81
CA ASN A 1029 24.68 15.08 14.13
C ASN A 1029 23.67 16.03 14.78
N LYS A 1030 23.82 17.35 14.57
CA LYS A 1030 22.86 18.34 15.04
C LYS A 1030 21.49 18.17 14.40
N LEU A 1031 21.43 18.06 13.07
CA LEU A 1031 20.17 17.81 12.35
C LEU A 1031 19.56 16.47 12.75
N ARG A 1032 20.40 15.44 12.99
CA ARG A 1032 19.93 14.15 13.49
C ARG A 1032 19.19 14.31 14.82
N LYS A 1033 19.79 15.02 15.78
CA LYS A 1033 19.16 15.30 17.07
C LYS A 1033 17.87 16.10 16.91
N GLU A 1034 17.90 17.19 16.14
CA GLU A 1034 16.75 18.09 15.98
C GLU A 1034 15.57 17.48 15.22
N ILE A 1035 15.81 16.50 14.35
CA ILE A 1035 14.78 15.90 13.50
C ILE A 1035 14.32 14.56 14.08
N SER A 1036 15.24 13.66 14.42
CA SER A 1036 14.87 12.35 14.99
C SER A 1036 14.38 12.42 16.43
N LEU A 1037 14.69 13.52 17.14
CA LEU A 1037 14.37 13.77 18.55
C LEU A 1037 15.08 12.83 19.55
N ILE A 1038 15.85 11.85 19.08
CA ILE A 1038 16.58 10.86 19.89
C ILE A 1038 17.93 11.46 20.37
N ASP A 1039 18.32 11.18 21.61
CA ASP A 1039 19.60 11.66 22.19
C ASP A 1039 20.81 10.94 21.56
N GLY A 1040 21.85 11.70 21.21
CA GLY A 1040 23.19 11.17 20.95
C GLY A 1040 24.17 11.54 22.09
N PRO A 1041 25.47 11.27 21.91
CA PRO A 1041 26.53 11.64 22.85
C PRO A 1041 26.57 13.13 23.25
N GLU A 1042 25.93 14.03 22.49
CA GLU A 1042 25.86 15.45 22.83
C GLU A 1042 25.24 15.72 24.21
N VAL A 1043 24.29 14.89 24.67
CA VAL A 1043 23.68 15.05 26.01
C VAL A 1043 24.60 14.58 27.14
N LEU A 1044 25.64 13.82 26.79
CA LEU A 1044 26.70 13.38 27.70
C LEU A 1044 27.87 14.37 27.77
N GLY A 1045 27.79 15.50 27.06
CA GLY A 1045 28.82 16.53 27.01
C GLY A 1045 29.90 16.30 25.93
N GLU A 1046 29.72 15.33 25.04
CA GLU A 1046 30.68 15.00 23.97
C GLU A 1046 30.54 15.91 22.71
N GLY A 1047 29.63 16.88 22.74
CA GLY A 1047 29.36 17.78 21.60
C GLY A 1047 28.74 17.04 20.40
N TYR A 1048 28.81 17.61 19.20
CA TYR A 1048 28.26 17.03 17.96
C TYR A 1048 29.35 16.47 17.01
N GLU A 1049 30.59 16.34 17.48
CA GLU A 1049 31.73 15.84 16.68
C GLU A 1049 32.02 14.34 16.90
N TRP A 1050 31.12 13.64 17.61
CA TRP A 1050 31.33 12.25 18.04
C TRP A 1050 31.30 11.22 16.90
N GLY A 1051 30.74 11.55 15.75
CA GLY A 1051 30.57 10.60 14.64
C GLY A 1051 30.49 11.27 13.28
N ASN A 1052 30.83 10.51 12.25
CA ASN A 1052 30.95 10.97 10.87
C ASN A 1052 30.01 10.16 9.97
N GLY A 1053 28.72 10.12 10.31
CA GLY A 1053 27.74 9.31 9.59
C GLY A 1053 27.65 9.64 8.11
N GLU A 1054 27.85 10.90 7.73
CA GLU A 1054 27.94 11.34 6.33
C GLU A 1054 29.07 10.66 5.56
N ALA A 1055 30.19 10.33 6.22
CA ALA A 1055 31.34 9.66 5.62
C ALA A 1055 31.07 8.17 5.35
N THR A 1056 30.01 7.62 5.94
CA THR A 1056 29.52 6.25 5.71
C THR A 1056 28.34 6.20 4.74
N PHE A 1057 27.86 7.36 4.28
CA PHE A 1057 26.61 7.47 3.55
C PHE A 1057 26.82 7.54 2.03
N GLY A 1058 27.03 6.37 1.41
CA GLY A 1058 27.36 6.24 -0.01
C GLY A 1058 26.38 6.90 -0.99
N HIS A 1059 25.11 7.08 -0.61
CA HIS A 1059 24.09 7.70 -1.49
C HIS A 1059 24.47 9.13 -1.90
N LEU A 1060 24.98 9.93 -0.95
CA LEU A 1060 25.29 11.34 -1.18
C LEU A 1060 26.49 11.56 -2.12
N ILE A 1061 27.23 10.50 -2.45
CA ILE A 1061 28.38 10.53 -3.36
C ILE A 1061 28.15 9.64 -4.59
N GLY A 1062 27.32 8.60 -4.47
CA GLY A 1062 26.95 7.64 -5.51
C GLY A 1062 25.75 8.04 -6.38
N GLY A 1063 25.49 9.34 -6.54
CA GLY A 1063 24.49 9.85 -7.51
C GLY A 1063 23.11 10.18 -6.95
N TYR A 1064 22.93 10.21 -5.62
CA TYR A 1064 21.73 10.73 -4.95
C TYR A 1064 21.96 12.08 -4.26
N ASP A 1065 23.06 12.78 -4.56
CA ASP A 1065 23.29 14.14 -4.08
C ASP A 1065 22.18 15.10 -4.47
N ALA A 1066 21.66 15.86 -3.49
CA ALA A 1066 20.45 16.68 -3.62
C ALA A 1066 19.26 15.91 -4.23
N GLY A 1067 19.12 14.65 -3.82
CA GLY A 1067 18.19 13.68 -4.39
C GLY A 1067 17.67 12.67 -3.38
N TYR A 1068 18.19 12.63 -2.15
CA TYR A 1068 17.78 11.63 -1.16
C TYR A 1068 16.31 11.76 -0.73
N TYR A 1069 15.73 12.96 -0.83
CA TYR A 1069 14.29 13.19 -0.64
C TYR A 1069 13.42 12.31 -1.56
N GLY A 1070 13.98 11.85 -2.69
CA GLY A 1070 13.32 11.00 -3.67
C GLY A 1070 12.71 9.73 -3.08
N TYR A 1071 13.29 9.18 -2.01
CA TYR A 1071 12.73 8.02 -1.29
C TYR A 1071 11.38 8.35 -0.65
N LEU A 1072 11.28 9.49 0.04
CA LEU A 1072 10.05 9.92 0.71
C LEU A 1072 9.01 10.43 -0.29
N SER A 1073 9.40 11.15 -1.35
CA SER A 1073 8.45 11.58 -2.38
C SER A 1073 7.90 10.39 -3.17
N SER A 1074 8.72 9.38 -3.44
CA SER A 1074 8.28 8.14 -4.09
C SER A 1074 7.27 7.38 -3.23
N GLN A 1075 7.44 7.38 -1.89
CA GLN A 1075 6.46 6.78 -0.97
C GLN A 1075 5.11 7.50 -1.03
N VAL A 1076 5.12 8.83 -1.20
CA VAL A 1076 3.89 9.60 -1.41
C VAL A 1076 3.19 9.14 -2.69
N TYR A 1077 3.91 9.07 -3.80
CA TYR A 1077 3.35 8.69 -5.09
C TYR A 1077 2.86 7.24 -5.07
N SER A 1078 3.63 6.34 -4.47
CA SER A 1078 3.29 4.91 -4.37
C SER A 1078 2.07 4.66 -3.50
N ALA A 1079 1.96 5.33 -2.35
CA ALA A 1079 0.78 5.27 -1.50
C ALA A 1079 -0.46 5.79 -2.24
N ASP A 1080 -0.35 6.90 -2.98
CA ASP A 1080 -1.48 7.44 -3.71
C ASP A 1080 -1.94 6.53 -4.87
N MET A 1081 -1.00 5.91 -5.59
CA MET A 1081 -1.29 4.88 -6.60
C MET A 1081 -2.00 3.67 -5.98
N PHE A 1082 -1.45 3.12 -4.89
CA PHE A 1082 -2.02 1.94 -4.24
C PHE A 1082 -3.40 2.21 -3.66
N HIS A 1083 -3.57 3.27 -2.84
CA HIS A 1083 -4.83 3.55 -2.16
C HIS A 1083 -5.93 4.02 -3.10
N THR A 1084 -5.57 4.72 -4.18
CA THR A 1084 -6.57 5.18 -5.17
C THR A 1084 -7.08 4.02 -6.01
N VAL A 1085 -6.20 3.08 -6.41
CA VAL A 1085 -6.52 2.09 -7.45
C VAL A 1085 -6.65 0.67 -6.89
N PHE A 1086 -5.71 0.23 -6.07
CA PHE A 1086 -5.54 -1.19 -5.71
C PHE A 1086 -6.06 -1.56 -4.32
N ALA A 1087 -6.09 -0.65 -3.34
CA ALA A 1087 -6.43 -0.98 -1.95
C ALA A 1087 -7.80 -1.66 -1.77
N LYS A 1088 -8.76 -1.42 -2.67
CA LYS A 1088 -10.08 -2.07 -2.64
C LYS A 1088 -10.06 -3.50 -3.19
N ASP A 1089 -9.21 -3.75 -4.18
CA ASP A 1089 -9.08 -5.02 -4.88
C ASP A 1089 -7.66 -5.14 -5.46
N PRO A 1090 -6.69 -5.63 -4.64
CA PRO A 1090 -5.29 -5.71 -5.07
C PRO A 1090 -5.06 -6.71 -6.20
N MET A 1091 -6.01 -7.60 -6.50
CA MET A 1091 -5.90 -8.56 -7.60
C MET A 1091 -6.70 -8.13 -8.83
N ASN A 1092 -7.08 -6.85 -8.94
CA ASN A 1092 -7.80 -6.33 -10.09
C ASN A 1092 -6.92 -6.33 -11.36
N GLY A 1093 -6.98 -7.40 -12.15
CA GLY A 1093 -6.18 -7.56 -13.37
C GLY A 1093 -6.43 -6.50 -14.45
N LYS A 1094 -7.59 -5.82 -14.46
CA LYS A 1094 -7.82 -4.71 -15.38
C LYS A 1094 -7.00 -3.49 -14.98
N GLU A 1095 -7.03 -3.13 -13.71
CA GLU A 1095 -6.26 -1.99 -13.19
C GLU A 1095 -4.76 -2.30 -13.16
N GLY A 1096 -4.36 -3.55 -12.91
CA GLY A 1096 -2.98 -4.00 -13.01
C GLY A 1096 -2.42 -3.86 -14.43
N ARG A 1097 -3.16 -4.28 -15.46
CA ARG A 1097 -2.75 -4.04 -16.87
C ARG A 1097 -2.73 -2.57 -17.22
N ARG A 1098 -3.67 -1.77 -16.70
CA ARG A 1098 -3.64 -0.31 -16.88
C ARG A 1098 -2.39 0.31 -16.26
N TYR A 1099 -2.01 -0.13 -15.05
CA TYR A 1099 -0.77 0.29 -14.41
C TYR A 1099 0.46 -0.10 -15.23
N ARG A 1100 0.53 -1.36 -15.70
CA ARG A 1100 1.57 -1.81 -16.61
C ARG A 1100 1.69 -0.89 -17.83
N HIS A 1101 0.61 -0.67 -18.58
CA HIS A 1101 0.63 0.12 -19.82
C HIS A 1101 0.88 1.61 -19.63
N VAL A 1102 0.33 2.21 -18.56
CA VAL A 1102 0.42 3.67 -18.36
C VAL A 1102 1.68 4.06 -17.62
N VAL A 1103 2.10 3.26 -16.63
CA VAL A 1103 3.22 3.57 -15.74
C VAL A 1103 4.51 2.88 -16.19
N LEU A 1104 4.50 1.54 -16.25
CA LEU A 1104 5.73 0.77 -16.45
C LEU A 1104 6.20 0.75 -17.91
N GLU A 1105 5.29 0.58 -18.87
CA GLU A 1105 5.67 0.45 -20.30
C GLU A 1105 6.32 1.73 -20.84
N ARG A 1106 6.16 2.87 -20.17
CA ARG A 1106 6.77 4.14 -20.58
C ARG A 1106 8.26 4.23 -20.25
N GLY A 1107 8.75 3.52 -19.24
CA GLY A 1107 10.08 3.78 -18.69
C GLY A 1107 10.31 5.28 -18.50
N GLY A 1108 11.46 5.77 -18.93
CA GLY A 1108 11.82 7.19 -18.94
C GLY A 1108 11.37 8.00 -20.16
N SER A 1109 10.54 7.44 -21.06
CA SER A 1109 10.20 8.07 -22.35
C SER A 1109 9.17 9.22 -22.24
N GLN A 1110 8.52 9.36 -21.08
CA GLN A 1110 7.53 10.40 -20.78
C GLN A 1110 7.91 11.09 -19.47
N ASP A 1111 7.47 12.35 -19.29
CA ASP A 1111 7.55 12.99 -17.97
C ASP A 1111 6.68 12.23 -16.95
N GLU A 1112 7.29 11.90 -15.82
CA GLU A 1112 6.72 11.01 -14.81
C GLU A 1112 5.52 11.65 -14.09
N MET A 1113 5.44 12.98 -14.03
CA MET A 1113 4.25 13.67 -13.51
C MET A 1113 3.07 13.48 -14.46
N GLU A 1114 3.31 13.53 -15.77
CA GLU A 1114 2.29 13.24 -16.77
C GLU A 1114 1.85 11.77 -16.70
N THR A 1115 2.78 10.85 -16.47
CA THR A 1115 2.49 9.43 -16.20
C THR A 1115 1.55 9.27 -14.99
N LEU A 1116 1.86 9.91 -13.86
CA LEU A 1116 1.02 9.88 -12.67
C LEU A 1116 -0.36 10.50 -12.92
N LYS A 1117 -0.45 11.62 -13.63
CA LYS A 1117 -1.73 12.26 -14.00
C LYS A 1117 -2.62 11.36 -14.81
N GLN A 1118 -2.05 10.70 -15.82
CA GLN A 1118 -2.79 9.77 -16.68
C GLN A 1118 -3.26 8.56 -15.88
N PHE A 1119 -2.45 8.07 -14.94
CA PHE A 1119 -2.81 6.91 -14.14
C PHE A 1119 -3.83 7.24 -13.02
N LEU A 1120 -3.69 8.36 -12.32
CA LEU A 1120 -4.56 8.76 -11.21
C LEU A 1120 -5.80 9.51 -11.68
N GLY A 1121 -5.79 10.08 -12.89
CA GLY A 1121 -6.81 11.00 -13.41
C GLY A 1121 -6.77 12.40 -12.76
N ARG A 1122 -5.69 12.70 -12.02
CA ARG A 1122 -5.43 13.95 -11.28
C ARG A 1122 -3.93 14.03 -10.91
N GLU A 1123 -3.49 15.19 -10.44
CA GLU A 1123 -2.20 15.31 -9.74
C GLU A 1123 -2.11 14.36 -8.53
N PRO A 1124 -0.92 13.83 -8.22
CA PRO A 1124 -0.69 13.04 -7.01
C PRO A 1124 -0.90 13.87 -5.75
N SER A 1125 -1.25 13.20 -4.65
CA SER A 1125 -1.63 13.82 -3.37
C SER A 1125 -0.96 13.13 -2.18
N THR A 1126 -0.46 13.91 -1.23
CA THR A 1126 0.16 13.42 0.03
C THR A 1126 -0.82 12.77 1.01
N GLU A 1127 -2.12 13.03 0.85
CA GLU A 1127 -3.19 12.53 1.73
C GLU A 1127 -3.24 11.00 1.90
N ALA A 1128 -2.83 10.21 0.90
CA ALA A 1128 -2.78 8.75 1.05
C ALA A 1128 -1.68 8.34 2.04
N PHE A 1129 -0.48 8.87 1.84
CA PHE A 1129 0.67 8.64 2.70
C PHE A 1129 0.44 9.13 4.14
N TYR A 1130 -0.13 10.33 4.32
CA TYR A 1130 -0.44 10.81 5.67
C TYR A 1130 -1.50 9.96 6.39
N ARG A 1131 -2.46 9.38 5.68
CA ARG A 1131 -3.41 8.44 6.29
C ARG A 1131 -2.75 7.14 6.71
N GLU A 1132 -1.79 6.62 5.94
CA GLU A 1132 -1.00 5.44 6.35
C GLU A 1132 -0.22 5.71 7.64
N LEU A 1133 0.36 6.90 7.75
CA LEU A 1133 1.09 7.33 8.95
C LEU A 1133 0.19 7.75 10.12
N GLY A 1134 -1.14 7.71 9.96
CA GLY A 1134 -2.09 8.14 10.99
C GLY A 1134 -2.07 9.65 11.30
N LEU A 1135 -1.63 10.47 10.34
CA LEU A 1135 -1.44 11.93 10.47
C LEU A 1135 -2.57 12.78 9.85
N ALA A 1136 -3.54 12.15 9.18
CA ALA A 1136 -4.60 12.82 8.40
C ALA A 1136 -6.00 12.61 8.96
#